data_AF-A0A402CQ49-F1
#
_entry.id   AF-A0A402CQ49-F1
#
_cell.length_a   1.000
_cell.length_b   1.000
_cell.length_c   1.000
_cell.angle_alpha   90.00
_cell.angle_beta   90.00
_cell.angle_gamma   90.00
#
_symmetry.space_group_name_H-M   'P 1'
#
loop_
_entity.id
_entity.type
_entity.pdbx_description
1 polymer ?
#
loop_
_entity_poly.entity_id
_entity_poly.type
_entity_poly.pdbx_seq_one_letter_code
_entity_poly.pdbx_strand_id
1 'polypeptide(L)'
;MLLFVSLAAPAAQAASSPSSETLTSVLAKHAKAVLVPGVKQPDGDQETVYTISAGGLFGTLQETNAKPRKFRVDMILGPLHEITADNGVTGWSQDSTGNVRVVRGAELTENRASASFSLESYDPIKDAKKGKVKLRAGRETGTGAFILDVAPTGGTAQTIYVNSKTYMIDKIVAHTGAVSGTVAIRSYKAVEGERLPAVLDISYAGLPFTVRAELKSSQHIAKADPALFQVPDSAKDYEFLAAAADKSVDVPFTFDQGEIVVAATINDHPVRLIVDSGAGTSFITGKASDAIGLKPQGDIAAVGYGGAAATGIATKATIDLPGLARIHGQLIYVIKDSKVAQALNDRAQVDGALGYDLFARFRVHIDYDKHILRLTDHSVPVSASAGATHWPIRLINKTPVAAAIIDGKHAGNFLVDTGDTGSVHLYTRFARKNGLLPTAATPGATSRTGVGIGGAISETQTDGHTLTIGKIGIRNISVSTIAGAGVSDLSELAGGIGGDVLKRFDVTFDYPNLTILLEPKIFDTGSSTSNPAPALTLDDILKRHLRAMGGEDALRAIRSTRIRGTIDTGGVIGQLTTAFAEPGKEYEEDQIGILNVKQGYDGASAWRRDSNGNTRLLSGDEIKDLRNQVFFDTNSYVFTDKVPGKRALRAAREPGTGNYIVDVTPDGGKPSTIYFDPISFLLVKEQHNDDDVVSTTTFSDFVRIGGVLYPRKQHITNGNERYDVNITAMKIENNVDLAGALFALPAVSKNYTFLKPGAHSATIPFVFDDGAIGFKARINGKPVVLLLDSGASGIAISQKAAKSLGLKQGGFLEARGYGGSTDLRPIEMDSLEIPGAVKLTKITAVAVNLPEELDSFLGHPVAGFVGYDLLSRFVVRVDFPNRTMTFTEPAAFHPSPSDGSPVPIALEDDIPNTTAQVDTLPPARFLIDTGDVAAVRLYGPYVQDKGLAKKYPKGMITSGGGIGGISEARQVRVKTVTLGGIALTGVPTDFSLDAKGGASQLNAGSIGSGLLSRFTVTFDYANNRIFLGRNTGSLKPFDTRTTGAGLSASTDVDGNSHYFIDSAMPSAPIAKADISPADELLKIDGQPVSKLGLAQARQVLSKYQGKSAAVLVFRTPHGRFKTVRAEFFDPLQ
;
A
#
# COMPACT_ATOMS: atom_id res chain seq x y z
N MET A 1 -26.30 21.07 -24.22
CA MET A 1 -25.28 20.05 -24.56
C MET A 1 -24.70 19.40 -23.31
N LEU A 2 -25.16 18.19 -22.98
CA LEU A 2 -24.61 17.40 -21.86
C LEU A 2 -23.73 16.27 -22.40
N LEU A 3 -22.87 15.72 -21.54
CA LEU A 3 -21.92 14.65 -21.84
C LEU A 3 -22.56 13.51 -22.65
N PHE A 4 -21.95 13.15 -23.78
CA PHE A 4 -22.35 11.98 -24.57
C PHE A 4 -21.19 10.98 -24.58
N VAL A 5 -21.41 9.88 -23.86
CA VAL A 5 -20.48 8.80 -23.47
C VAL A 5 -21.32 7.46 -23.64
N SER A 6 -20.79 6.23 -23.72
CA SER A 6 -21.51 4.96 -24.11
C SER A 6 -21.21 3.80 -23.19
N LEU A 7 -22.07 2.79 -23.12
CA LEU A 7 -21.94 1.63 -24.03
C LEU A 7 -23.33 1.07 -24.30
N ALA A 8 -23.40 0.04 -25.15
CA ALA A 8 -24.61 -0.75 -25.32
C ALA A 8 -25.18 -1.15 -23.95
N ALA A 9 -26.37 -0.62 -23.66
CA ALA A 9 -27.15 -0.99 -22.48
C ALA A 9 -27.43 -2.51 -22.45
N PRO A 10 -27.66 -3.10 -21.26
CA PRO A 10 -28.26 -4.42 -21.17
C PRO A 10 -29.55 -4.43 -21.99
N ALA A 11 -29.86 -5.56 -22.63
CA ALA A 11 -31.14 -5.71 -23.31
C ALA A 11 -32.27 -5.53 -22.29
N ALA A 12 -32.92 -4.36 -22.31
CA ALA A 12 -34.18 -4.16 -21.60
C ALA A 12 -35.10 -5.31 -22.03
N GLN A 13 -35.50 -6.15 -21.08
CA GLN A 13 -36.29 -7.34 -21.38
C GLN A 13 -37.57 -6.89 -22.08
N ALA A 14 -37.64 -7.16 -23.38
CA ALA A 14 -38.80 -6.87 -24.17
C ALA A 14 -39.81 -7.99 -23.94
N ALA A 15 -41.03 -7.64 -23.53
CA ALA A 15 -42.10 -8.62 -23.45
C ALA A 15 -42.34 -9.22 -24.85
N SER A 16 -42.48 -10.54 -24.93
CA SER A 16 -42.52 -11.32 -26.19
C SER A 16 -43.85 -11.21 -26.95
N SER A 17 -44.55 -10.07 -26.85
CA SER A 17 -45.77 -9.78 -27.58
C SER A 17 -45.42 -9.00 -28.87
N PRO A 18 -45.62 -9.58 -30.07
CA PRO A 18 -45.28 -8.91 -31.32
C PRO A 18 -46.12 -7.65 -31.52
N SER A 19 -45.49 -6.55 -31.92
CA SER A 19 -46.21 -5.31 -32.24
C SER A 19 -47.03 -5.45 -33.53
N SER A 20 -48.36 -5.27 -33.44
CA SER A 20 -49.24 -5.18 -34.61
C SER A 20 -49.05 -3.92 -35.46
N GLU A 21 -48.28 -2.94 -34.98
CA GLU A 21 -47.95 -1.72 -35.73
C GLU A 21 -46.62 -1.84 -36.47
N THR A 22 -46.58 -1.34 -37.70
CA THR A 22 -45.36 -1.22 -38.50
C THR A 22 -44.58 0.03 -38.15
N LEU A 23 -43.27 0.05 -38.44
CA LEU A 23 -42.45 1.25 -38.30
C LEU A 23 -43.08 2.48 -38.98
N THR A 24 -43.60 2.32 -40.21
CA THR A 24 -44.28 3.40 -40.94
C THR A 24 -45.50 3.96 -40.20
N SER A 25 -46.29 3.10 -39.53
CA SER A 25 -47.42 3.54 -38.69
C SER A 25 -46.96 4.37 -37.51
N VAL A 26 -45.97 3.87 -36.75
CA VAL A 26 -45.44 4.55 -35.56
C VAL A 26 -44.85 5.92 -35.93
N LEU A 27 -44.05 5.99 -37.01
CA LEU A 27 -43.46 7.24 -37.51
C LEU A 27 -44.52 8.27 -37.94
N ALA A 28 -45.53 7.84 -38.70
CA ALA A 28 -46.59 8.76 -39.17
C ALA A 28 -47.45 9.30 -38.01
N LYS A 29 -47.72 8.47 -37.00
CA LYS A 29 -48.45 8.89 -35.79
C LYS A 29 -47.61 9.80 -34.90
N HIS A 30 -46.31 9.53 -34.75
CA HIS A 30 -45.37 10.41 -34.04
C HIS A 30 -45.31 11.80 -34.69
N ALA A 31 -45.09 11.88 -36.01
CA ALA A 31 -45.06 13.14 -36.75
C ALA A 31 -46.36 13.95 -36.58
N LYS A 32 -47.52 13.29 -36.50
CA LYS A 32 -48.80 13.95 -36.19
C LYS A 32 -48.94 14.38 -34.72
N ALA A 33 -48.34 13.63 -33.79
CA ALA A 33 -48.40 13.91 -32.35
C ALA A 33 -47.51 15.07 -31.91
N VAL A 34 -46.38 15.32 -32.60
CA VAL A 34 -45.52 16.48 -32.33
C VAL A 34 -46.20 17.81 -32.73
N LEU A 35 -47.07 17.81 -33.75
CA LEU A 35 -47.72 19.01 -34.27
C LEU A 35 -49.01 19.40 -33.52
N VAL A 36 -49.23 20.70 -33.32
CA VAL A 36 -50.50 21.26 -32.84
C VAL A 36 -51.44 21.47 -34.04
N PRO A 37 -52.60 20.79 -34.11
CA PRO A 37 -53.49 20.89 -35.26
C PRO A 37 -53.97 22.33 -35.52
N GLY A 38 -53.89 22.77 -36.77
CA GLY A 38 -54.40 24.08 -37.22
C GLY A 38 -53.43 25.26 -37.03
N VAL A 39 -52.27 25.06 -36.40
CA VAL A 39 -51.24 26.10 -36.29
C VAL A 39 -50.19 25.90 -37.38
N LYS A 40 -49.90 26.95 -38.14
CA LYS A 40 -48.82 26.94 -39.14
C LYS A 40 -47.50 27.24 -38.44
N GLN A 41 -46.49 26.39 -38.63
CA GLN A 41 -45.14 26.63 -38.11
C GLN A 41 -44.56 27.93 -38.69
N PRO A 42 -43.90 28.76 -37.88
CA PRO A 42 -43.13 29.89 -38.38
C PRO A 42 -41.97 29.42 -39.27
N ASP A 43 -41.46 30.31 -40.12
CA ASP A 43 -40.18 30.12 -40.80
C ASP A 43 -39.22 31.21 -40.31
N GLY A 44 -38.01 30.80 -39.94
CA GLY A 44 -37.00 31.65 -39.31
C GLY A 44 -35.88 30.83 -38.68
N ASP A 45 -35.05 31.53 -37.91
CA ASP A 45 -34.10 30.95 -36.96
C ASP A 45 -34.84 30.72 -35.62
N GLN A 46 -34.27 29.99 -34.67
CA GLN A 46 -34.96 29.64 -33.41
C GLN A 46 -34.05 29.80 -32.20
N GLU A 47 -34.62 30.31 -31.11
CA GLU A 47 -33.97 30.39 -29.80
C GLU A 47 -34.80 29.66 -28.74
N THR A 48 -34.17 28.73 -28.03
CA THR A 48 -34.75 27.93 -26.95
C THR A 48 -33.94 28.12 -25.67
N VAL A 49 -34.60 28.29 -24.54
CA VAL A 49 -33.97 28.47 -23.22
C VAL A 49 -34.60 27.53 -22.20
N TYR A 50 -33.77 26.71 -21.57
CA TYR A 50 -34.12 25.92 -20.39
C TYR A 50 -33.49 26.55 -19.14
N THR A 51 -34.18 26.51 -18.00
CA THR A 51 -33.50 26.55 -16.70
C THR A 51 -32.97 25.17 -16.38
N ILE A 52 -31.74 25.07 -15.89
CA ILE A 52 -31.10 23.80 -15.55
C ILE A 52 -30.67 23.76 -14.09
N SER A 53 -30.74 22.57 -13.48
CA SER A 53 -30.19 22.32 -12.14
C SER A 53 -29.60 20.92 -12.02
N ALA A 54 -28.49 20.82 -11.28
CA ALA A 54 -27.80 19.57 -10.97
C ALA A 54 -26.89 19.76 -9.77
N GLY A 55 -26.83 18.79 -8.84
CA GLY A 55 -25.87 18.85 -7.74
C GLY A 55 -25.97 20.11 -6.87
N GLY A 56 -27.16 20.67 -6.68
CA GLY A 56 -27.35 21.95 -5.96
C GLY A 56 -26.90 23.20 -6.73
N LEU A 57 -26.38 23.06 -7.95
CA LEU A 57 -26.11 24.17 -8.87
C LEU A 57 -27.36 24.46 -9.72
N PHE A 58 -27.52 25.73 -10.11
CA PHE A 58 -28.62 26.23 -10.92
C PHE A 58 -28.08 27.14 -12.04
N GLY A 59 -28.82 27.22 -13.14
CA GLY A 59 -28.50 28.15 -14.22
C GLY A 59 -29.40 27.97 -15.44
N THR A 60 -28.84 28.18 -16.63
CA THR A 60 -29.57 28.19 -17.90
C THR A 60 -28.81 27.45 -18.99
N LEU A 61 -29.56 26.78 -19.86
CA LEU A 61 -29.09 26.27 -21.14
C LEU A 61 -29.82 27.04 -22.24
N GLN A 62 -29.10 27.86 -22.99
CA GLN A 62 -29.62 28.61 -24.14
C GLN A 62 -29.10 28.00 -25.43
N GLU A 63 -29.99 27.82 -26.39
CA GLU A 63 -29.75 27.04 -27.60
C GLU A 63 -30.32 27.82 -28.80
N THR A 64 -29.44 28.33 -29.66
CA THR A 64 -29.76 29.18 -30.81
C THR A 64 -29.40 28.47 -32.11
N ASN A 65 -30.38 28.30 -33.00
CA ASN A 65 -30.24 27.60 -34.28
C ASN A 65 -30.50 28.58 -35.42
N ALA A 66 -29.62 28.62 -36.42
CA ALA A 66 -29.78 29.50 -37.57
C ALA A 66 -29.55 28.80 -38.90
N LYS A 67 -30.37 29.16 -39.90
CA LYS A 67 -30.36 28.51 -41.21
C LYS A 67 -29.28 29.16 -42.13
N PRO A 68 -28.56 28.36 -42.95
CA PRO A 68 -28.48 26.90 -42.94
C PRO A 68 -27.39 26.38 -41.98
N ARG A 69 -27.75 25.38 -41.15
CA ARG A 69 -26.80 24.54 -40.38
C ARG A 69 -25.84 25.30 -39.45
N LYS A 70 -26.29 26.36 -38.80
CA LYS A 70 -25.57 27.01 -37.70
C LYS A 70 -26.25 26.69 -36.38
N PHE A 71 -25.47 26.48 -35.34
CA PHE A 71 -26.00 26.34 -33.98
C PHE A 71 -25.03 26.97 -32.98
N ARG A 72 -25.57 27.35 -31.83
CA ARG A 72 -24.83 27.77 -30.64
C ARG A 72 -25.58 27.25 -29.42
N VAL A 73 -24.83 26.75 -28.44
CA VAL A 73 -25.32 26.28 -27.15
C VAL A 73 -24.48 26.93 -26.06
N ASP A 74 -25.11 27.75 -25.22
CA ASP A 74 -24.53 28.39 -24.05
C ASP A 74 -25.08 27.69 -22.80
N MET A 75 -24.22 26.99 -22.05
CA MET A 75 -24.57 26.36 -20.78
C MET A 75 -23.96 27.13 -19.62
N ILE A 76 -24.79 27.64 -18.73
CA ILE A 76 -24.41 28.22 -17.44
C ILE A 76 -24.98 27.33 -16.33
N LEU A 77 -24.14 26.80 -15.44
CA LEU A 77 -24.56 25.98 -14.30
C LEU A 77 -23.71 26.31 -13.07
N GLY A 78 -24.22 27.21 -12.24
CA GLY A 78 -23.45 27.80 -11.15
C GLY A 78 -22.16 28.46 -11.67
N PRO A 79 -20.97 28.03 -11.25
CA PRO A 79 -19.69 28.55 -11.75
C PRO A 79 -19.29 28.05 -13.15
N LEU A 80 -19.94 27.00 -13.69
CA LEU A 80 -19.65 26.50 -15.02
C LEU A 80 -20.27 27.41 -16.08
N HIS A 81 -19.46 27.76 -17.07
CA HIS A 81 -19.88 28.35 -18.33
C HIS A 81 -19.21 27.58 -19.47
N GLU A 82 -19.97 26.95 -20.35
CA GLU A 82 -19.45 26.20 -21.50
C GLU A 82 -20.27 26.57 -22.72
N ILE A 83 -19.60 26.97 -23.80
CA ILE A 83 -20.21 27.36 -25.07
C ILE A 83 -19.75 26.37 -26.13
N THR A 84 -20.66 25.92 -26.99
CA THR A 84 -20.29 25.19 -28.22
C THR A 84 -21.12 25.70 -29.38
N ALA A 85 -20.47 25.99 -30.51
CA ALA A 85 -21.13 26.53 -31.68
C ALA A 85 -20.53 26.03 -33.00
N ASP A 86 -21.26 26.21 -34.09
CA ASP A 86 -20.82 25.97 -35.45
C ASP A 86 -21.41 27.03 -36.38
N ASN A 87 -20.56 27.62 -37.21
CA ASN A 87 -20.97 28.63 -38.19
C ASN A 87 -21.37 28.05 -39.56
N GLY A 88 -21.45 26.73 -39.68
CA GLY A 88 -21.73 25.98 -40.90
C GLY A 88 -20.47 25.53 -41.64
N VAL A 89 -19.30 26.06 -41.27
CA VAL A 89 -17.98 25.70 -41.81
C VAL A 89 -17.10 25.13 -40.70
N THR A 90 -16.96 25.87 -39.60
CA THR A 90 -16.08 25.59 -38.46
C THR A 90 -16.89 25.51 -37.18
N GLY A 91 -16.74 24.39 -36.46
CA GLY A 91 -17.21 24.27 -35.08
C GLY A 91 -16.14 24.72 -34.08
N TRP A 92 -16.57 25.24 -32.94
CA TRP A 92 -15.70 25.67 -31.85
C TRP A 92 -16.39 25.51 -30.50
N SER A 93 -15.60 25.44 -29.43
CA SER A 93 -16.06 25.41 -28.05
C SER A 93 -15.27 26.41 -27.21
N GLN A 94 -15.90 27.02 -26.22
CA GLN A 94 -15.25 27.90 -25.23
C GLN A 94 -15.61 27.41 -23.82
N ASP A 95 -14.60 27.19 -22.98
CA ASP A 95 -14.79 26.73 -21.60
C ASP A 95 -14.97 27.89 -20.60
N SER A 96 -15.10 27.55 -19.31
CA SER A 96 -15.43 28.49 -18.24
C SER A 96 -14.33 29.51 -17.92
N THR A 97 -13.12 29.29 -18.45
CA THR A 97 -11.99 30.21 -18.34
C THR A 97 -11.89 31.14 -19.56
N GLY A 98 -12.74 30.94 -20.56
CA GLY A 98 -12.72 31.68 -21.82
C GLY A 98 -11.74 31.11 -22.86
N ASN A 99 -11.13 29.96 -22.61
CA ASN A 99 -10.24 29.30 -23.55
C ASN A 99 -11.05 28.70 -24.72
N VAL A 100 -10.67 29.03 -25.95
CA VAL A 100 -11.40 28.68 -27.18
C VAL A 100 -10.65 27.59 -27.95
N ARG A 101 -11.35 26.49 -28.26
CA ARG A 101 -10.84 25.40 -29.11
C ARG A 101 -11.64 25.28 -30.40
N VAL A 102 -10.94 25.16 -31.53
CA VAL A 102 -11.55 24.81 -32.81
C VAL A 102 -11.79 23.30 -32.87
N VAL A 103 -13.02 22.87 -33.16
CA VAL A 103 -13.42 21.47 -33.28
C VAL A 103 -13.33 21.03 -34.74
N ARG A 104 -12.71 19.86 -35.01
CA ARG A 104 -12.39 19.40 -36.37
C ARG A 104 -12.68 17.91 -36.59
N GLY A 105 -12.70 17.49 -37.86
CA GLY A 105 -12.72 16.08 -38.25
C GLY A 105 -13.93 15.28 -37.77
N ALA A 106 -13.68 14.09 -37.21
CA ALA A 106 -14.72 13.20 -36.71
C ALA A 106 -15.49 13.80 -35.52
N GLU A 107 -14.82 14.52 -34.61
CA GLU A 107 -15.47 15.22 -33.49
C GLU A 107 -16.39 16.34 -34.01
N LEU A 108 -16.00 17.09 -35.04
CA LEU A 108 -16.89 18.07 -35.68
C LEU A 108 -18.11 17.40 -36.33
N THR A 109 -17.92 16.19 -36.86
CA THR A 109 -19.02 15.40 -37.46
C THR A 109 -19.98 14.89 -36.39
N GLU A 110 -19.45 14.40 -35.27
CA GLU A 110 -20.19 13.96 -34.08
C GLU A 110 -20.91 15.14 -33.41
N ASN A 111 -20.27 16.31 -33.27
CA ASN A 111 -20.90 17.53 -32.75
C ASN A 111 -21.99 18.04 -33.69
N ARG A 112 -21.78 18.03 -35.01
CA ARG A 112 -22.84 18.36 -35.99
C ARG A 112 -24.01 17.39 -35.94
N ALA A 113 -23.77 16.12 -35.64
CA ALA A 113 -24.84 15.14 -35.54
C ALA A 113 -25.55 15.20 -34.18
N SER A 114 -24.83 15.48 -33.09
CA SER A 114 -25.40 15.78 -31.78
C SER A 114 -26.17 17.10 -31.77
N ALA A 115 -25.72 18.09 -32.54
CA ALA A 115 -26.46 19.31 -32.80
C ALA A 115 -27.57 19.14 -33.85
N SER A 116 -27.54 18.07 -34.67
CA SER A 116 -28.70 17.65 -35.47
C SER A 116 -29.79 16.95 -34.64
N PHE A 117 -29.62 16.85 -33.32
CA PHE A 117 -30.75 16.86 -32.39
C PHE A 117 -31.27 18.29 -32.20
N SER A 118 -31.28 19.11 -33.26
CA SER A 118 -31.62 20.53 -33.22
C SER A 118 -33.10 20.69 -32.87
N LEU A 119 -33.38 20.78 -31.57
CA LEU A 119 -33.76 22.02 -30.87
C LEU A 119 -35.05 22.75 -31.30
N GLU A 120 -35.54 22.52 -32.51
CA GLU A 120 -36.94 22.73 -32.89
C GLU A 120 -37.84 21.77 -32.11
N SER A 121 -37.41 20.54 -31.79
CA SER A 121 -38.31 19.56 -31.12
C SER A 121 -37.66 18.49 -30.23
N TYR A 122 -36.32 18.41 -30.17
CA TYR A 122 -35.61 17.30 -29.47
C TYR A 122 -35.97 15.90 -30.04
N ASP A 123 -36.39 15.83 -31.32
CA ASP A 123 -36.80 14.60 -32.00
C ASP A 123 -35.67 13.99 -32.88
N PRO A 124 -34.91 12.99 -32.40
CA PRO A 124 -33.93 12.26 -33.21
C PRO A 124 -34.52 11.45 -34.39
N ILE A 125 -35.85 11.34 -34.51
CA ILE A 125 -36.53 10.64 -35.59
C ILE A 125 -36.64 11.54 -36.84
N LYS A 126 -36.90 12.85 -36.67
CA LYS A 126 -37.06 13.86 -37.75
C LYS A 126 -35.88 13.86 -38.74
N ASP A 127 -34.65 13.76 -38.23
CA ASP A 127 -33.40 13.88 -39.01
C ASP A 127 -32.77 12.54 -39.44
N ALA A 128 -33.38 11.42 -39.07
CA ALA A 128 -32.89 10.09 -39.43
C ALA A 128 -33.23 9.72 -40.88
N LYS A 129 -32.21 9.46 -41.71
CA LYS A 129 -32.41 8.99 -43.10
C LYS A 129 -33.27 7.71 -43.13
N LYS A 130 -34.25 7.66 -44.03
CA LYS A 130 -35.10 6.49 -44.30
C LYS A 130 -34.24 5.22 -44.45
N GLY A 131 -34.48 4.23 -43.60
CA GLY A 131 -33.68 2.99 -43.51
C GLY A 131 -32.66 2.93 -42.36
N LYS A 132 -32.39 4.05 -41.67
CA LYS A 132 -31.56 4.10 -40.45
C LYS A 132 -32.34 4.11 -39.13
N VAL A 133 -33.67 4.04 -39.21
CA VAL A 133 -34.57 3.80 -38.09
C VAL A 133 -35.07 2.37 -38.17
N LYS A 134 -35.03 1.63 -37.06
CA LYS A 134 -35.55 0.25 -36.96
C LYS A 134 -36.46 0.11 -35.74
N LEU A 135 -37.67 -0.40 -35.93
CA LEU A 135 -38.57 -0.78 -34.84
C LEU A 135 -38.16 -2.17 -34.32
N ARG A 136 -37.97 -2.32 -33.00
CA ARG A 136 -37.79 -3.65 -32.38
C ARG A 136 -39.12 -4.39 -32.29
N ALA A 137 -39.08 -5.72 -32.38
CA ALA A 137 -40.29 -6.55 -32.42
C ALA A 137 -41.10 -6.59 -31.11
N GLY A 138 -40.44 -6.33 -29.97
CA GLY A 138 -41.06 -6.27 -28.65
C GLY A 138 -41.12 -4.85 -28.08
N ARG A 139 -41.94 -4.68 -27.03
CA ARG A 139 -42.18 -3.40 -26.34
C ARG A 139 -41.37 -3.29 -25.04
N GLU A 140 -41.22 -2.07 -24.54
CA GLU A 140 -40.65 -1.84 -23.21
C GLU A 140 -41.56 -2.44 -22.11
N THR A 141 -40.95 -3.22 -21.21
CA THR A 141 -41.64 -3.78 -20.04
C THR A 141 -42.02 -2.68 -19.06
N GLY A 142 -43.27 -2.71 -18.58
CA GLY A 142 -43.86 -1.69 -17.69
C GLY A 142 -44.60 -0.58 -18.44
N THR A 143 -43.94 0.13 -19.37
CA THR A 143 -44.55 1.26 -20.11
C THR A 143 -45.36 0.83 -21.34
N GLY A 144 -44.98 -0.29 -21.96
CA GLY A 144 -45.51 -0.74 -23.25
C GLY A 144 -45.06 0.11 -24.44
N ALA A 145 -44.07 1.00 -24.26
CA ALA A 145 -43.54 1.88 -25.30
C ALA A 145 -42.95 1.09 -26.48
N PHE A 146 -43.04 1.67 -27.68
CA PHE A 146 -42.34 1.19 -28.87
C PHE A 146 -40.86 1.50 -28.75
N ILE A 147 -39.99 0.53 -29.04
CA ILE A 147 -38.53 0.71 -28.97
C ILE A 147 -37.98 0.86 -30.39
N LEU A 148 -37.38 2.01 -30.69
CA LEU A 148 -36.79 2.33 -31.98
C LEU A 148 -35.27 2.47 -31.83
N ASP A 149 -34.50 1.74 -32.64
CA ASP A 149 -33.06 1.98 -32.80
C ASP A 149 -32.84 2.96 -33.95
N VAL A 150 -32.13 4.05 -33.68
CA VAL A 150 -31.87 5.12 -34.63
C VAL A 150 -30.38 5.38 -34.75
N ALA A 151 -29.88 5.35 -35.99
CA ALA A 151 -28.53 5.76 -36.34
C ALA A 151 -28.57 7.09 -37.12
N PRO A 152 -28.36 8.25 -36.47
CA PRO A 152 -28.32 9.53 -37.16
C PRO A 152 -27.18 9.59 -38.20
N THR A 153 -27.20 10.58 -39.10
CA THR A 153 -26.18 10.67 -40.15
C THR A 153 -24.96 11.44 -39.65
N GLY A 154 -23.89 10.70 -39.34
CA GLY A 154 -22.64 11.26 -38.79
C GLY A 154 -22.57 11.26 -37.27
N GLY A 155 -23.61 10.76 -36.58
CA GLY A 155 -23.67 10.68 -35.14
C GLY A 155 -23.95 9.26 -34.65
N THR A 156 -23.99 9.13 -33.34
CA THR A 156 -23.99 7.83 -32.68
C THR A 156 -25.38 7.24 -32.52
N ALA A 157 -25.45 5.90 -32.52
CA ALA A 157 -26.70 5.18 -32.36
C ALA A 157 -27.38 5.46 -31.01
N GLN A 158 -28.70 5.54 -31.05
CA GLN A 158 -29.56 5.77 -29.89
C GLN A 158 -30.72 4.77 -29.89
N THR A 159 -31.26 4.50 -28.71
CA THR A 159 -32.52 3.77 -28.54
C THR A 159 -33.58 4.72 -27.98
N ILE A 160 -34.64 4.93 -28.75
CA ILE A 160 -35.75 5.84 -28.44
C ILE A 160 -36.96 5.03 -28.00
N TYR A 161 -37.65 5.50 -26.98
CA TYR A 161 -38.84 4.89 -26.42
C TYR A 161 -40.03 5.80 -26.73
N VAL A 162 -40.91 5.37 -27.63
CA VAL A 162 -42.09 6.14 -28.08
C VAL A 162 -43.34 5.60 -27.39
N ASN A 163 -44.05 6.47 -26.69
CA ASN A 163 -45.24 6.17 -25.92
C ASN A 163 -46.32 5.51 -26.79
N SER A 164 -46.84 4.37 -26.36
CA SER A 164 -47.79 3.59 -27.17
C SER A 164 -49.20 4.20 -27.28
N LYS A 165 -49.52 5.22 -26.48
CA LYS A 165 -50.82 5.91 -26.47
C LYS A 165 -50.75 7.31 -27.08
N THR A 166 -49.75 8.10 -26.68
CA THR A 166 -49.60 9.49 -27.15
C THR A 166 -48.75 9.62 -28.41
N TYR A 167 -47.95 8.60 -28.73
CA TYR A 167 -46.92 8.62 -29.78
C TYR A 167 -45.87 9.72 -29.60
N MET A 168 -45.73 10.29 -28.41
CA MET A 168 -44.61 11.17 -28.03
C MET A 168 -43.41 10.34 -27.55
N ILE A 169 -42.23 10.93 -27.44
CA ILE A 169 -41.04 10.24 -26.91
C ILE A 169 -41.11 10.28 -25.37
N ASP A 170 -41.02 9.12 -24.71
CA ASP A 170 -40.94 9.01 -23.25
C ASP A 170 -39.48 9.17 -22.76
N LYS A 171 -38.52 8.59 -23.50
CA LYS A 171 -37.08 8.73 -23.22
C LYS A 171 -36.19 8.40 -24.42
N ILE A 172 -34.97 8.91 -24.38
CA ILE A 172 -33.88 8.64 -25.32
C ILE A 172 -32.70 8.07 -24.51
N VAL A 173 -32.13 6.95 -24.97
CA VAL A 173 -30.91 6.35 -24.41
C VAL A 173 -29.81 6.43 -25.45
N ALA A 174 -28.72 7.13 -25.11
CA ALA A 174 -27.57 7.34 -25.98
C ALA A 174 -26.42 6.38 -25.66
N HIS A 175 -25.73 5.91 -26.71
CA HIS A 175 -24.66 4.92 -26.61
C HIS A 175 -23.34 5.50 -27.21
N THR A 176 -22.75 6.54 -26.58
CA THR A 176 -21.68 7.49 -27.09
C THR A 176 -20.16 7.57 -26.58
N GLY A 177 -19.38 6.55 -26.13
CA GLY A 177 -18.10 6.66 -25.36
C GLY A 177 -17.84 5.60 -24.21
N ALA A 178 -17.99 5.99 -22.93
CA ALA A 178 -17.79 5.19 -21.68
C ALA A 178 -18.82 5.22 -20.49
N VAL A 179 -20.03 5.82 -20.60
CA VAL A 179 -21.15 5.70 -19.62
C VAL A 179 -22.46 5.95 -20.38
N SER A 180 -23.48 5.08 -20.28
CA SER A 180 -24.77 5.29 -20.97
C SER A 180 -25.57 6.45 -20.35
N GLY A 181 -25.98 7.42 -21.17
CA GLY A 181 -26.85 8.54 -20.78
C GLY A 181 -28.32 8.30 -21.14
N THR A 182 -29.24 8.68 -20.25
CA THR A 182 -30.69 8.64 -20.46
C THR A 182 -31.29 10.04 -20.32
N VAL A 183 -31.95 10.52 -21.37
CA VAL A 183 -32.82 11.70 -21.34
C VAL A 183 -34.25 11.22 -21.19
N ALA A 184 -34.84 11.38 -20.01
CA ALA A 184 -36.25 11.07 -19.77
C ALA A 184 -37.11 12.34 -19.91
N ILE A 185 -38.09 12.29 -20.80
CA ILE A 185 -39.00 13.42 -21.05
C ILE A 185 -40.21 13.27 -20.13
N ARG A 186 -40.38 14.22 -19.21
CA ARG A 186 -41.42 14.15 -18.16
C ARG A 186 -42.73 14.83 -18.58
N SER A 187 -42.64 15.85 -19.42
CA SER A 187 -43.80 16.59 -19.91
C SER A 187 -43.49 17.31 -21.22
N TYR A 188 -44.54 17.76 -21.90
CA TYR A 188 -44.47 18.53 -23.14
C TYR A 188 -45.32 19.80 -23.00
N LYS A 189 -44.90 20.88 -23.68
CA LYS A 189 -45.60 22.17 -23.74
C LYS A 189 -45.80 22.57 -25.19
N ALA A 190 -46.99 23.07 -25.52
CA ALA A 190 -47.28 23.60 -26.85
C ALA A 190 -46.63 24.98 -27.00
N VAL A 191 -45.82 25.16 -28.05
CA VAL A 191 -45.15 26.42 -28.39
C VAL A 191 -45.18 26.57 -29.91
N GLU A 192 -45.68 27.70 -30.41
CA GLU A 192 -45.66 28.10 -31.84
C GLU A 192 -46.10 27.04 -32.89
N GLY A 193 -46.90 26.06 -32.48
CA GLY A 193 -47.42 25.00 -33.35
C GLY A 193 -46.78 23.62 -33.17
N GLU A 194 -45.78 23.49 -32.29
CA GLU A 194 -45.15 22.21 -31.92
C GLU A 194 -45.33 21.88 -30.43
N ARG A 195 -45.19 20.61 -30.07
CA ARG A 195 -45.13 20.12 -28.69
C ARG A 195 -43.66 19.88 -28.32
N LEU A 196 -43.09 20.80 -27.58
CA LEU A 196 -41.69 20.77 -27.15
C LEU A 196 -41.54 20.07 -25.80
N PRO A 197 -40.46 19.30 -25.54
CA PRO A 197 -40.17 18.78 -24.21
C PRO A 197 -40.07 19.91 -23.19
N ALA A 198 -40.90 19.86 -22.15
CA ALA A 198 -41.03 20.94 -21.19
C ALA A 198 -40.29 20.69 -19.88
N VAL A 199 -40.13 19.42 -19.50
CA VAL A 199 -39.31 18.99 -18.36
C VAL A 199 -38.53 17.75 -18.77
N LEU A 200 -37.22 17.80 -18.60
CA LEU A 200 -36.25 16.76 -18.93
C LEU A 200 -35.50 16.35 -17.66
N ASP A 201 -35.38 15.05 -17.42
CA ASP A 201 -34.45 14.48 -16.44
C ASP A 201 -33.33 13.77 -17.22
N ILE A 202 -32.10 14.25 -17.08
CA ILE A 202 -30.92 13.67 -17.76
C ILE A 202 -30.04 12.99 -16.73
N SER A 203 -29.90 11.67 -16.84
CA SER A 203 -29.18 10.83 -15.88
C SER A 203 -28.19 9.92 -16.59
N TYR A 204 -27.16 9.50 -15.84
CA TYR A 204 -26.08 8.66 -16.34
C TYR A 204 -25.98 7.39 -15.51
N ALA A 205 -25.81 6.24 -16.18
CA ALA A 205 -25.74 4.96 -15.49
C ALA A 205 -24.60 4.92 -14.46
N GLY A 206 -24.93 4.67 -13.20
CA GLY A 206 -23.97 4.61 -12.10
C GLY A 206 -23.61 5.95 -11.43
N LEU A 207 -24.15 7.09 -11.89
CA LEU A 207 -23.90 8.38 -11.24
C LEU A 207 -25.06 8.77 -10.29
N PRO A 208 -24.78 9.34 -9.10
CA PRO A 208 -25.78 9.61 -8.07
C PRO A 208 -26.59 10.90 -8.29
N PHE A 209 -26.53 11.52 -9.48
CA PHE A 209 -27.20 12.78 -9.78
C PHE A 209 -27.97 12.74 -11.11
N THR A 210 -28.94 13.63 -11.23
CA THR A 210 -29.72 13.88 -12.45
C THR A 210 -29.68 15.38 -12.73
N VAL A 211 -29.44 15.77 -13.98
CA VAL A 211 -29.63 17.16 -14.42
C VAL A 211 -31.09 17.33 -14.80
N ARG A 212 -31.81 18.22 -14.12
CA ARG A 212 -33.16 18.62 -14.50
C ARG A 212 -33.12 19.87 -15.37
N ALA A 213 -33.76 19.82 -16.53
CA ALA A 213 -33.94 20.98 -17.41
C ALA A 213 -35.44 21.27 -17.60
N GLU A 214 -35.86 22.53 -17.43
CA GLU A 214 -37.25 22.97 -17.56
C GLU A 214 -37.37 24.12 -18.57
N LEU A 215 -38.28 23.98 -19.54
CA LEU A 215 -38.42 24.90 -20.68
C LEU A 215 -38.98 26.25 -20.24
N LYS A 216 -38.11 27.27 -20.26
CA LYS A 216 -38.46 28.66 -19.93
C LYS A 216 -39.15 29.33 -21.12
N SER A 217 -38.51 29.28 -22.29
CA SER A 217 -39.00 29.88 -23.54
C SER A 217 -38.48 29.13 -24.76
N SER A 218 -39.25 29.17 -25.84
CA SER A 218 -38.80 28.86 -27.20
C SER A 218 -39.55 29.80 -28.13
N GLN A 219 -38.86 30.37 -29.12
CA GLN A 219 -39.45 31.29 -30.09
C GLN A 219 -38.70 31.24 -31.42
N HIS A 220 -39.42 31.36 -32.53
CA HIS A 220 -38.83 31.63 -33.83
C HIS A 220 -38.50 33.12 -33.94
N ILE A 221 -37.25 33.41 -34.28
CA ILE A 221 -36.75 34.76 -34.53
C ILE A 221 -36.51 34.94 -36.03
N ALA A 222 -36.77 36.15 -36.55
CA ALA A 222 -36.64 36.41 -37.98
C ALA A 222 -35.21 36.14 -38.51
N LYS A 223 -34.20 36.37 -37.66
CA LYS A 223 -32.79 36.02 -37.91
C LYS A 223 -31.99 36.10 -36.60
N ALA A 224 -31.11 35.14 -36.35
CA ALA A 224 -30.15 35.20 -35.25
C ALA A 224 -29.01 36.20 -35.57
N ASP A 225 -28.42 36.79 -34.52
CA ASP A 225 -27.24 37.66 -34.68
C ASP A 225 -26.06 36.85 -35.23
N PRO A 226 -25.50 37.21 -36.42
CA PRO A 226 -24.33 36.54 -36.98
C PRO A 226 -23.09 36.54 -36.07
N ALA A 227 -22.96 37.49 -35.15
CA ALA A 227 -21.83 37.58 -34.22
C ALA A 227 -21.78 36.37 -33.27
N LEU A 228 -22.93 35.79 -32.90
CA LEU A 228 -23.01 34.63 -32.01
C LEU A 228 -22.22 33.41 -32.52
N PHE A 229 -22.08 33.27 -33.84
CA PHE A 229 -21.43 32.10 -34.46
C PHE A 229 -19.96 32.35 -34.84
N GLN A 230 -19.45 33.57 -34.69
CA GLN A 230 -18.03 33.87 -34.93
C GLN A 230 -17.17 33.14 -33.89
N VAL A 231 -16.00 32.63 -34.32
CA VAL A 231 -15.03 32.05 -33.39
C VAL A 231 -14.43 33.21 -32.58
N PRO A 232 -14.60 33.27 -31.25
CA PRO A 232 -13.97 34.31 -30.44
C PRO A 232 -12.48 34.04 -30.29
N ASP A 233 -11.70 35.08 -29.99
CA ASP A 233 -10.31 34.92 -29.57
C ASP A 233 -10.25 34.13 -28.25
N SER A 234 -9.26 33.25 -28.11
CA SER A 234 -9.03 32.54 -26.85
C SER A 234 -8.51 33.50 -25.78
N ALA A 235 -9.02 33.36 -24.55
CA ALA A 235 -8.54 34.15 -23.41
C ALA A 235 -7.03 33.93 -23.20
N LYS A 236 -6.27 35.03 -23.16
CA LYS A 236 -4.89 35.03 -22.66
C LYS A 236 -4.91 35.19 -21.14
N ASP A 237 -5.13 34.08 -20.47
CA ASP A 237 -5.23 34.00 -19.01
C ASP A 237 -3.95 33.46 -18.34
N TYR A 238 -2.81 33.54 -19.03
CA TYR A 238 -1.51 33.16 -18.48
C TYR A 238 -0.40 34.14 -18.85
N GLU A 239 0.64 34.19 -18.02
CA GLU A 239 1.86 34.97 -18.22
C GLU A 239 3.10 34.12 -17.89
N PHE A 240 4.22 34.37 -18.58
CA PHE A 240 5.53 33.83 -18.22
C PHE A 240 6.22 34.81 -17.25
N LEU A 241 6.67 34.31 -16.10
CA LEU A 241 7.12 35.16 -14.99
C LEU A 241 8.60 35.59 -15.06
N ALA A 242 9.38 35.03 -15.99
CA ALA A 242 10.83 35.28 -16.12
C ALA A 242 11.17 36.15 -17.34
N ALA A 243 12.06 37.13 -17.17
CA ALA A 243 12.35 38.17 -18.17
C ALA A 243 13.10 37.71 -19.45
N ALA A 244 13.35 36.41 -19.61
CA ALA A 244 13.92 35.79 -20.83
C ALA A 244 13.02 34.68 -21.40
N ALA A 245 11.78 34.55 -20.89
CA ALA A 245 10.81 33.56 -21.30
C ALA A 245 9.79 34.18 -22.28
N ASP A 246 10.26 34.62 -23.45
CA ASP A 246 9.43 35.27 -24.47
C ASP A 246 8.16 34.46 -24.79
N LYS A 247 8.30 33.12 -24.81
CA LYS A 247 7.26 32.16 -25.21
C LYS A 247 7.42 30.72 -24.68
N SER A 248 8.41 30.41 -23.83
CA SER A 248 8.69 29.03 -23.41
C SER A 248 9.41 28.99 -22.05
N VAL A 249 9.18 27.93 -21.27
CA VAL A 249 9.70 27.84 -19.90
C VAL A 249 9.81 26.40 -19.36
N ASP A 250 10.84 26.12 -18.55
CA ASP A 250 11.25 24.76 -18.13
C ASP A 250 10.92 24.47 -16.66
N VAL A 251 9.75 23.90 -16.39
CA VAL A 251 9.30 23.59 -15.01
C VAL A 251 9.92 22.28 -14.53
N PRO A 252 10.72 22.26 -13.44
CA PRO A 252 11.26 21.01 -12.90
C PRO A 252 10.15 20.17 -12.25
N PHE A 253 10.23 18.84 -12.40
CA PHE A 253 9.33 17.89 -11.73
C PHE A 253 10.10 16.85 -10.91
N THR A 254 9.40 16.20 -9.98
CA THR A 254 9.85 14.95 -9.35
C THR A 254 9.17 13.78 -10.02
N PHE A 255 9.93 12.78 -10.46
CA PHE A 255 9.39 11.52 -10.95
C PHE A 255 9.44 10.49 -9.83
N ASP A 256 8.27 10.14 -9.28
CA ASP A 256 8.15 9.24 -8.13
C ASP A 256 7.04 8.22 -8.37
N GLN A 257 7.28 6.95 -8.05
CA GLN A 257 6.41 5.80 -8.36
C GLN A 257 5.88 5.70 -9.83
N GLY A 258 6.44 6.47 -10.76
CA GLY A 258 6.01 6.55 -12.16
C GLY A 258 5.15 7.78 -12.50
N GLU A 259 4.82 8.62 -11.52
CA GLU A 259 4.02 9.84 -11.67
C GLU A 259 4.90 11.08 -11.87
N ILE A 260 4.45 12.03 -12.71
CA ILE A 260 5.11 13.33 -12.92
C ILE A 260 4.49 14.33 -11.92
N VAL A 261 5.20 14.65 -10.83
CA VAL A 261 4.69 15.58 -9.81
C VAL A 261 5.44 16.92 -9.89
N VAL A 262 4.70 18.01 -10.08
CA VAL A 262 5.23 19.38 -10.02
C VAL A 262 4.85 20.03 -8.68
N ALA A 263 5.76 20.84 -8.14
CA ALA A 263 5.40 21.82 -7.12
C ALA A 263 4.71 23.01 -7.80
N ALA A 264 3.66 23.53 -7.19
CA ALA A 264 2.91 24.70 -7.66
C ALA A 264 2.45 25.54 -6.46
N THR A 265 1.88 26.71 -6.69
CA THR A 265 0.98 27.35 -5.73
C THR A 265 -0.41 27.54 -6.33
N ILE A 266 -1.45 27.47 -5.50
CA ILE A 266 -2.81 27.89 -5.82
C ILE A 266 -3.15 29.03 -4.88
N ASN A 267 -3.39 30.24 -5.44
CA ASN A 267 -3.61 31.46 -4.67
C ASN A 267 -2.52 31.69 -3.60
N ASP A 268 -1.26 31.66 -4.02
CA ASP A 268 -0.06 31.77 -3.17
C ASP A 268 0.16 30.65 -2.14
N HIS A 269 -0.76 29.68 -1.99
CA HIS A 269 -0.58 28.53 -1.13
C HIS A 269 0.12 27.36 -1.85
N PRO A 270 1.20 26.78 -1.30
CA PRO A 270 1.92 25.68 -1.95
C PRO A 270 1.08 24.41 -2.04
N VAL A 271 1.16 23.74 -3.20
CA VAL A 271 0.53 22.45 -3.47
C VAL A 271 1.45 21.57 -4.34
N ARG A 272 1.25 20.26 -4.31
CA ARG A 272 1.90 19.30 -5.21
C ARG A 272 0.87 18.65 -6.13
N LEU A 273 1.09 18.73 -7.44
CA LEU A 273 0.13 18.31 -8.45
C LEU A 273 0.76 17.32 -9.43
N ILE A 274 0.06 16.23 -9.72
CA ILE A 274 0.42 15.32 -10.83
C ILE A 274 0.13 16.03 -12.16
N VAL A 275 0.96 15.83 -13.17
CA VAL A 275 0.69 16.26 -14.56
C VAL A 275 -0.04 15.13 -15.27
N ASP A 276 -1.35 15.28 -15.48
CA ASP A 276 -2.26 14.19 -15.86
C ASP A 276 -2.99 14.51 -17.17
N SER A 277 -2.53 13.93 -18.29
CA SER A 277 -3.22 14.04 -19.58
C SER A 277 -4.53 13.25 -19.66
N GLY A 278 -4.74 12.26 -18.77
CA GLY A 278 -5.99 11.53 -18.57
C GLY A 278 -7.07 12.35 -17.85
N ALA A 279 -6.70 13.41 -17.12
CA ALA A 279 -7.64 14.31 -16.47
C ALA A 279 -8.24 15.34 -17.44
N GLY A 280 -9.55 15.24 -17.69
CA GLY A 280 -10.30 16.20 -18.52
C GLY A 280 -10.43 17.62 -17.94
N THR A 281 -9.96 17.84 -16.71
CA THR A 281 -9.88 19.13 -16.00
C THR A 281 -8.98 18.99 -14.76
N SER A 282 -8.42 20.08 -14.28
CA SER A 282 -7.55 20.12 -13.10
C SER A 282 -8.37 20.02 -11.80
N PHE A 283 -7.86 19.27 -10.83
CA PHE A 283 -8.55 19.03 -9.56
C PHE A 283 -7.59 19.03 -8.36
N ILE A 284 -8.17 19.23 -7.16
CA ILE A 284 -7.51 19.01 -5.87
C ILE A 284 -8.40 18.18 -4.95
N THR A 285 -7.81 17.64 -3.89
CA THR A 285 -8.52 16.94 -2.81
C THR A 285 -9.30 17.93 -1.93
N GLY A 286 -10.37 17.46 -1.28
CA GLY A 286 -11.10 18.25 -0.28
C GLY A 286 -10.20 18.76 0.84
N LYS A 287 -9.29 17.90 1.33
CA LYS A 287 -8.26 18.24 2.34
C LYS A 287 -7.39 19.42 1.87
N ALA A 288 -6.89 19.38 0.64
CA ALA A 288 -6.09 20.47 0.08
C ALA A 288 -6.94 21.75 -0.05
N SER A 289 -8.15 21.65 -0.61
CA SER A 289 -9.08 22.78 -0.75
C SER A 289 -9.37 23.47 0.58
N ASP A 290 -9.62 22.70 1.64
CA ASP A 290 -9.87 23.22 2.99
C ASP A 290 -8.62 23.93 3.56
N ALA A 291 -7.43 23.35 3.34
CA ALA A 291 -6.16 23.91 3.81
C ALA A 291 -5.81 25.25 3.14
N ILE A 292 -6.17 25.44 1.86
CA ILE A 292 -5.93 26.68 1.10
C ILE A 292 -7.16 27.60 1.03
N GLY A 293 -8.22 27.30 1.80
CA GLY A 293 -9.42 28.12 1.91
C GLY A 293 -10.29 28.20 0.65
N LEU A 294 -10.09 27.32 -0.35
CA LEU A 294 -10.95 27.24 -1.51
C LEU A 294 -12.32 26.66 -1.12
N LYS A 295 -13.39 27.33 -1.53
CA LYS A 295 -14.78 26.99 -1.19
C LYS A 295 -15.50 26.41 -2.42
N PRO A 296 -15.58 25.09 -2.56
CA PRO A 296 -16.25 24.47 -3.70
C PRO A 296 -17.77 24.66 -3.63
N GLN A 297 -18.37 24.91 -4.79
CA GLN A 297 -19.82 25.03 -4.97
C GLN A 297 -20.38 23.77 -5.64
N GLY A 298 -21.53 23.29 -5.15
CA GLY A 298 -22.25 22.15 -5.71
C GLY A 298 -21.65 20.77 -5.40
N ASP A 299 -22.38 19.76 -5.86
CA ASP A 299 -22.16 18.32 -5.70
C ASP A 299 -22.45 17.59 -7.03
N ILE A 300 -21.52 17.69 -7.98
CA ILE A 300 -21.52 16.94 -9.24
C ILE A 300 -20.60 15.73 -9.12
N ALA A 301 -20.64 14.76 -10.03
CA ALA A 301 -19.71 13.62 -9.97
C ALA A 301 -18.57 13.74 -11.00
N ALA A 302 -17.34 13.49 -10.55
CA ALA A 302 -16.24 13.09 -11.44
C ALA A 302 -16.26 11.56 -11.60
N VAL A 303 -15.77 11.06 -12.74
CA VAL A 303 -15.80 9.64 -13.09
C VAL A 303 -14.45 9.24 -13.68
N GLY A 304 -13.89 8.13 -13.23
CA GLY A 304 -12.61 7.61 -13.73
C GLY A 304 -12.44 6.12 -13.43
N TYR A 305 -11.19 5.69 -13.30
CA TYR A 305 -10.87 4.38 -12.73
C TYR A 305 -11.43 4.26 -11.30
N GLY A 306 -11.83 3.06 -10.90
CA GLY A 306 -12.43 2.79 -9.58
C GLY A 306 -13.90 3.20 -9.44
N GLY A 307 -14.43 4.09 -10.27
CA GLY A 307 -15.82 4.54 -10.20
C GLY A 307 -15.99 6.05 -10.31
N ALA A 308 -16.93 6.58 -9.53
CA ALA A 308 -17.28 8.00 -9.50
C ALA A 308 -17.16 8.56 -8.07
N ALA A 309 -16.71 9.81 -7.95
CA ALA A 309 -16.60 10.53 -6.68
C ALA A 309 -17.40 11.84 -6.72
N ALA A 310 -17.92 12.25 -5.56
CA ALA A 310 -18.56 13.56 -5.41
C ALA A 310 -17.51 14.67 -5.49
N THR A 311 -17.79 15.68 -6.30
CA THR A 311 -16.94 16.86 -6.52
C THR A 311 -17.74 18.14 -6.44
N GLY A 312 -17.10 19.21 -5.98
CA GLY A 312 -17.62 20.57 -6.10
C GLY A 312 -16.62 21.46 -6.82
N ILE A 313 -17.03 22.68 -7.16
CA ILE A 313 -16.24 23.55 -8.03
C ILE A 313 -15.78 24.81 -7.30
N ALA A 314 -14.47 24.98 -7.19
CA ALA A 314 -13.85 26.24 -6.78
C ALA A 314 -13.54 27.11 -8.01
N THR A 315 -13.54 28.44 -7.84
CA THR A 315 -13.28 29.41 -8.91
C THR A 315 -12.28 30.46 -8.47
N LYS A 316 -11.75 31.21 -9.45
CA LYS A 316 -10.76 32.29 -9.24
C LYS A 316 -9.46 31.77 -8.62
N ALA A 317 -9.08 30.54 -8.94
CA ALA A 317 -7.77 30.02 -8.62
C ALA A 317 -6.72 30.65 -9.54
N THR A 318 -5.63 31.14 -8.98
CA THR A 318 -4.42 31.49 -9.72
C THR A 318 -3.41 30.38 -9.45
N ILE A 319 -2.95 29.70 -10.50
CA ILE A 319 -2.00 28.59 -10.42
C ILE A 319 -0.63 29.10 -10.86
N ASP A 320 0.35 29.09 -9.95
CA ASP A 320 1.73 29.45 -10.29
C ASP A 320 2.60 28.20 -10.33
N LEU A 321 3.36 28.06 -11.42
CA LEU A 321 4.41 27.08 -11.57
C LEU A 321 5.75 27.77 -11.25
N PRO A 322 6.52 27.32 -10.24
CA PRO A 322 7.55 28.10 -9.57
C PRO A 322 8.54 28.79 -10.52
N GLY A 323 8.53 30.13 -10.48
CA GLY A 323 9.48 31.01 -11.18
C GLY A 323 9.23 31.24 -12.67
N LEU A 324 8.18 30.65 -13.25
CA LEU A 324 8.19 30.33 -14.68
C LEU A 324 6.88 30.65 -15.43
N ALA A 325 5.72 30.21 -14.92
CA ALA A 325 4.42 30.53 -15.53
C ALA A 325 3.32 30.70 -14.47
N ARG A 326 2.38 31.60 -14.74
CA ARG A 326 1.18 31.84 -13.93
C ARG A 326 -0.06 31.70 -14.80
N ILE A 327 -1.10 31.04 -14.29
CA ILE A 327 -2.39 30.85 -14.94
C ILE A 327 -3.49 31.44 -14.03
N HIS A 328 -4.18 32.47 -14.50
CA HIS A 328 -5.12 33.27 -13.74
C HIS A 328 -6.57 32.75 -13.85
N GLY A 329 -7.40 33.01 -12.84
CA GLY A 329 -8.87 32.91 -12.98
C GLY A 329 -9.42 31.49 -13.18
N GLN A 330 -8.62 30.46 -12.90
CA GLN A 330 -8.95 29.05 -13.15
C GLN A 330 -10.12 28.57 -12.30
N LEU A 331 -10.76 27.53 -12.83
CA LEU A 331 -11.79 26.73 -12.19
C LEU A 331 -11.17 25.39 -11.81
N ILE A 332 -11.24 25.03 -10.53
CA ILE A 332 -10.63 23.81 -9.99
C ILE A 332 -11.70 22.93 -9.39
N TYR A 333 -11.71 21.66 -9.79
CA TYR A 333 -12.60 20.66 -9.22
C TYR A 333 -12.04 20.19 -7.86
N VAL A 334 -12.91 20.07 -6.87
CA VAL A 334 -12.54 19.61 -5.52
C VAL A 334 -13.16 18.25 -5.28
N ILE A 335 -12.34 17.20 -5.25
CA ILE A 335 -12.78 15.84 -4.96
C ILE A 335 -13.03 15.70 -3.45
N LYS A 336 -14.30 15.52 -3.08
CA LYS A 336 -14.74 15.50 -1.67
C LYS A 336 -14.55 14.13 -1.00
N ASP A 337 -14.29 13.07 -1.78
CA ASP A 337 -14.12 11.72 -1.23
C ASP A 337 -12.77 11.57 -0.50
N SER A 338 -12.85 11.24 0.79
CA SER A 338 -11.70 11.06 1.67
C SER A 338 -10.79 9.90 1.25
N LYS A 339 -11.27 8.90 0.50
CA LYS A 339 -10.46 7.77 0.02
C LYS A 339 -9.50 8.18 -1.09
N VAL A 340 -9.95 9.06 -2.00
CA VAL A 340 -9.09 9.63 -3.04
C VAL A 340 -8.05 10.53 -2.39
N ALA A 341 -8.47 11.36 -1.42
CA ALA A 341 -7.56 12.18 -0.65
C ALA A 341 -6.54 11.35 0.14
N GLN A 342 -6.95 10.25 0.76
CA GLN A 342 -6.06 9.33 1.47
C GLN A 342 -5.04 8.70 0.52
N ALA A 343 -5.48 8.11 -0.59
CA ALA A 343 -4.59 7.45 -1.55
C ALA A 343 -3.54 8.39 -2.17
N LEU A 344 -3.91 9.65 -2.48
CA LEU A 344 -2.96 10.67 -2.95
C LEU A 344 -2.02 11.18 -1.84
N ASN A 345 -2.44 11.11 -0.57
CA ASN A 345 -1.56 11.44 0.56
C ASN A 345 -0.55 10.33 0.86
N ASP A 346 -1.00 9.07 0.84
CA ASP A 346 -0.18 7.88 1.07
C ASP A 346 0.92 7.75 -0.01
N ARG A 347 0.65 8.23 -1.23
CA ARG A 347 1.61 8.34 -2.35
C ARG A 347 2.38 9.66 -2.35
N ALA A 348 3.16 9.88 -1.30
CA ALA A 348 4.07 11.03 -1.17
C ALA A 348 3.39 12.42 -1.13
N GLN A 349 2.25 12.59 -0.47
CA GLN A 349 1.60 13.89 -0.21
C GLN A 349 1.33 14.72 -1.49
N VAL A 350 0.53 14.16 -2.39
CA VAL A 350 -0.03 14.88 -3.55
C VAL A 350 -1.37 15.51 -3.18
N ASP A 351 -1.58 16.76 -3.61
CA ASP A 351 -2.79 17.55 -3.34
C ASP A 351 -3.85 17.45 -4.45
N GLY A 352 -3.46 17.06 -5.66
CA GLY A 352 -4.32 17.06 -6.85
C GLY A 352 -3.60 16.75 -8.16
N ALA A 353 -4.21 17.15 -9.28
CA ALA A 353 -3.62 17.01 -10.62
C ALA A 353 -3.94 18.20 -11.54
N LEU A 354 -3.00 18.51 -12.44
CA LEU A 354 -3.13 19.44 -13.56
C LEU A 354 -3.57 18.66 -14.80
N GLY A 355 -4.80 18.93 -15.25
CA GLY A 355 -5.43 18.26 -16.37
C GLY A 355 -5.36 19.04 -17.68
N TYR A 356 -6.38 18.83 -18.54
CA TYR A 356 -6.59 19.51 -19.82
C TYR A 356 -6.23 21.01 -19.82
N ASP A 357 -6.53 21.73 -18.74
CA ASP A 357 -6.32 23.17 -18.63
C ASP A 357 -4.85 23.58 -18.87
N LEU A 358 -3.89 22.73 -18.49
CA LEU A 358 -2.47 22.93 -18.78
C LEU A 358 -2.16 22.69 -20.26
N PHE A 359 -2.53 21.51 -20.77
CA PHE A 359 -2.23 21.05 -22.14
C PHE A 359 -2.98 21.83 -23.23
N ALA A 360 -4.08 22.50 -22.90
CA ALA A 360 -4.80 23.39 -23.81
C ALA A 360 -4.08 24.74 -23.97
N ARG A 361 -3.42 25.25 -22.92
CA ARG A 361 -2.73 26.55 -22.91
C ARG A 361 -1.32 26.50 -23.46
N PHE A 362 -0.61 25.41 -23.20
CA PHE A 362 0.77 25.21 -23.59
C PHE A 362 0.93 23.96 -24.45
N ARG A 363 1.88 24.00 -25.38
CA ARG A 363 2.53 22.78 -25.85
C ARG A 363 3.41 22.27 -24.72
N VAL A 364 3.15 21.04 -24.28
CA VAL A 364 3.78 20.43 -23.10
C VAL A 364 4.80 19.40 -23.55
N HIS A 365 6.08 19.71 -23.39
CA HIS A 365 7.19 18.78 -23.65
C HIS A 365 7.72 18.20 -22.34
N ILE A 366 7.87 16.88 -22.29
CA ILE A 366 8.28 16.12 -21.11
C ILE A 366 9.63 15.47 -21.40
N ASP A 367 10.67 15.98 -20.74
CA ASP A 367 12.02 15.42 -20.72
C ASP A 367 12.18 14.62 -19.42
N TYR A 368 11.94 13.30 -19.50
CA TYR A 368 12.01 12.42 -18.34
C TYR A 368 13.45 12.21 -17.84
N ASP A 369 14.49 12.48 -18.63
CA ASP A 369 15.88 12.25 -18.22
C ASP A 369 16.44 13.45 -17.43
N LYS A 370 15.99 14.67 -17.77
CA LYS A 370 16.31 15.89 -17.02
C LYS A 370 15.29 16.22 -15.93
N HIS A 371 14.17 15.50 -15.89
CA HIS A 371 12.96 15.82 -15.11
C HIS A 371 12.46 17.25 -15.33
N ILE A 372 12.33 17.64 -16.61
CA ILE A 372 11.87 18.97 -17.04
C ILE A 372 10.58 18.87 -17.85
N LEU A 373 9.59 19.66 -17.43
CA LEU A 373 8.34 19.92 -18.13
C LEU A 373 8.45 21.28 -18.84
N ARG A 374 8.80 21.29 -20.13
CA ARG A 374 8.88 22.51 -20.92
C ARG A 374 7.50 22.90 -21.44
N LEU A 375 6.98 24.02 -20.94
CA LEU A 375 5.72 24.63 -21.35
C LEU A 375 5.99 25.71 -22.39
N THR A 376 5.36 25.64 -23.56
CA THR A 376 5.62 26.55 -24.68
C THR A 376 4.31 27.13 -25.25
N ASP A 377 4.27 28.43 -25.49
CA ASP A 377 3.16 29.11 -26.17
C ASP A 377 3.02 28.58 -27.62
N HIS A 378 1.78 28.32 -28.03
CA HIS A 378 1.46 27.66 -29.30
C HIS A 378 1.93 28.43 -30.56
N SER A 379 2.25 29.72 -30.44
CA SER A 379 2.81 30.54 -31.52
C SER A 379 4.31 30.29 -31.78
N VAL A 380 4.98 29.48 -30.97
CA VAL A 380 6.31 28.94 -31.29
C VAL A 380 6.15 27.72 -32.21
N PRO A 381 6.85 27.63 -33.36
CA PRO A 381 6.85 26.43 -34.19
C PRO A 381 7.41 25.20 -33.46
N VAL A 382 6.94 24.00 -33.80
CA VAL A 382 7.58 22.74 -33.37
C VAL A 382 8.90 22.57 -34.12
N SER A 383 10.00 22.39 -33.40
CA SER A 383 11.23 21.80 -33.95
C SER A 383 11.19 20.30 -33.63
N ALA A 384 11.30 19.45 -34.64
CA ALA A 384 11.29 18.00 -34.49
C ALA A 384 12.60 17.41 -35.05
N SER A 385 13.19 16.47 -34.32
CA SER A 385 14.40 15.77 -34.72
C SER A 385 14.18 14.86 -35.94
N ALA A 386 15.26 14.51 -36.64
CA ALA A 386 15.27 13.58 -37.76
C ALA A 386 15.07 12.12 -37.29
N GLY A 387 13.87 11.82 -36.80
CA GLY A 387 13.50 10.56 -36.15
C GLY A 387 12.19 10.64 -35.36
N ALA A 388 11.72 11.86 -35.07
CA ALA A 388 10.45 12.10 -34.39
C ALA A 388 9.24 11.52 -35.14
N THR A 389 8.32 10.89 -34.40
CA THR A 389 7.06 10.37 -34.92
C THR A 389 5.90 11.22 -34.43
N HIS A 390 5.14 11.80 -35.36
CA HIS A 390 3.84 12.38 -35.06
C HIS A 390 2.82 11.25 -34.85
N TRP A 391 2.27 11.18 -33.65
CA TRP A 391 1.13 10.34 -33.29
C TRP A 391 -0.14 11.20 -33.34
N PRO A 392 -1.05 10.99 -34.29
CA PRO A 392 -2.29 11.76 -34.37
C PRO A 392 -3.24 11.37 -33.23
N ILE A 393 -3.84 12.35 -32.57
CA ILE A 393 -4.80 12.14 -31.49
C ILE A 393 -6.19 12.71 -31.83
N ARG A 394 -7.20 12.24 -31.11
CA ARG A 394 -8.50 12.89 -30.97
C ARG A 394 -8.65 13.33 -29.51
N LEU A 395 -9.26 14.49 -29.26
CA LEU A 395 -9.69 14.83 -27.91
C LEU A 395 -11.10 14.27 -27.70
N ILE A 396 -11.30 13.42 -26.69
CA ILE A 396 -12.60 12.90 -26.27
C ILE A 396 -12.79 13.30 -24.82
N ASN A 397 -13.86 14.05 -24.50
CA ASN A 397 -14.06 14.63 -23.16
C ASN A 397 -12.81 15.36 -22.62
N LYS A 398 -12.16 16.15 -23.48
CA LYS A 398 -10.93 16.91 -23.18
C LYS A 398 -9.65 16.05 -22.97
N THR A 399 -9.70 14.72 -23.10
CA THR A 399 -8.53 13.83 -22.94
C THR A 399 -8.02 13.26 -24.29
N PRO A 400 -6.72 12.95 -24.45
CA PRO A 400 -6.13 12.56 -25.72
C PRO A 400 -6.28 11.06 -25.96
N VAL A 401 -6.88 10.70 -27.10
CA VAL A 401 -7.11 9.33 -27.53
C VAL A 401 -6.41 9.07 -28.87
N ALA A 402 -5.61 8.00 -28.93
CA ALA A 402 -4.72 7.71 -30.03
C ALA A 402 -4.80 6.23 -30.46
N ALA A 403 -4.52 5.93 -31.73
CA ALA A 403 -4.56 4.56 -32.23
C ALA A 403 -3.23 3.82 -31.97
N ALA A 404 -3.30 2.58 -31.49
CA ALA A 404 -2.15 1.68 -31.32
C ALA A 404 -2.54 0.21 -31.55
N ILE A 405 -1.54 -0.68 -31.65
CA ILE A 405 -1.75 -2.12 -31.88
C ILE A 405 -0.96 -2.93 -30.86
N ILE A 406 -1.62 -3.82 -30.11
CA ILE A 406 -0.98 -4.75 -29.18
C ILE A 406 -0.70 -6.09 -29.89
N ASP A 407 0.46 -6.68 -29.63
CA ASP A 407 0.91 -7.97 -30.16
C ASP A 407 0.79 -8.12 -31.69
N GLY A 408 0.94 -7.00 -32.40
CA GLY A 408 0.80 -6.90 -33.85
C GLY A 408 -0.60 -7.23 -34.40
N LYS A 409 -1.59 -7.52 -33.54
CA LYS A 409 -2.88 -8.12 -33.93
C LYS A 409 -4.11 -7.44 -33.33
N HIS A 410 -3.97 -6.78 -32.18
CA HIS A 410 -5.07 -6.15 -31.44
C HIS A 410 -5.04 -4.62 -31.61
N ALA A 411 -5.56 -4.14 -32.73
CA ALA A 411 -5.69 -2.71 -33.00
C ALA A 411 -6.80 -2.07 -32.15
N GLY A 412 -6.55 -0.90 -31.59
CA GLY A 412 -7.48 -0.19 -30.72
C GLY A 412 -7.18 1.31 -30.59
N ASN A 413 -8.16 2.06 -30.06
CA ASN A 413 -7.98 3.44 -29.65
C ASN A 413 -7.76 3.48 -28.14
N PHE A 414 -6.68 4.10 -27.69
CA PHE A 414 -6.26 4.14 -26.30
C PHE A 414 -6.25 5.58 -25.79
N LEU A 415 -6.63 5.79 -24.54
CA LEU A 415 -6.30 7.01 -23.80
C LEU A 415 -4.77 7.10 -23.66
N VAL A 416 -4.19 8.28 -23.84
CA VAL A 416 -2.76 8.52 -23.57
C VAL A 416 -2.65 9.29 -22.27
N ASP A 417 -2.11 8.65 -21.25
CA ASP A 417 -2.32 9.03 -19.85
C ASP A 417 -0.96 9.17 -19.14
N THR A 418 -0.64 10.38 -18.67
CA THR A 418 0.55 10.64 -17.84
C THR A 418 0.32 10.51 -16.34
N GLY A 419 -0.94 10.36 -15.90
CA GLY A 419 -1.30 9.99 -14.53
C GLY A 419 -1.35 8.47 -14.31
N ASP A 420 -1.52 7.68 -15.38
CA ASP A 420 -1.39 6.22 -15.34
C ASP A 420 0.08 5.80 -15.25
N THR A 421 0.48 5.16 -14.14
CA THR A 421 1.86 4.68 -13.93
C THR A 421 2.20 3.38 -14.66
N GLY A 422 1.20 2.71 -15.24
CA GLY A 422 1.33 1.46 -15.97
C GLY A 422 1.96 1.59 -17.36
N SER A 423 2.01 0.45 -18.06
CA SER A 423 2.45 0.39 -19.46
C SER A 423 1.23 0.47 -20.39
N VAL A 424 0.34 -0.54 -20.34
CA VAL A 424 -0.95 -0.53 -21.05
C VAL A 424 -2.05 -1.16 -20.20
N HIS A 425 -3.14 -0.43 -19.97
CA HIS A 425 -4.27 -0.87 -19.15
C HIS A 425 -5.51 -1.12 -19.99
N LEU A 426 -5.84 -2.39 -20.25
CA LEU A 426 -6.97 -2.78 -21.08
C LEU A 426 -8.31 -2.68 -20.36
N TYR A 427 -9.27 -2.13 -21.09
CA TYR A 427 -10.67 -2.06 -20.67
C TYR A 427 -11.36 -3.41 -20.88
N THR A 428 -12.20 -3.81 -19.92
CA THR A 428 -12.74 -5.17 -19.78
C THR A 428 -13.41 -5.68 -21.06
N ARG A 429 -14.09 -4.80 -21.79
CA ARG A 429 -14.78 -5.18 -23.04
C ARG A 429 -13.81 -5.46 -24.19
N PHE A 430 -12.79 -4.62 -24.36
CA PHE A 430 -11.76 -4.86 -25.37
C PHE A 430 -10.94 -6.11 -25.04
N ALA A 431 -10.52 -6.26 -23.78
CA ALA A 431 -9.80 -7.45 -23.32
C ALA A 431 -10.63 -8.73 -23.58
N ARG A 432 -11.91 -8.73 -23.20
CA ARG A 432 -12.82 -9.87 -23.42
C ARG A 432 -13.02 -10.20 -24.90
N LYS A 433 -13.28 -9.18 -25.73
CA LYS A 433 -13.50 -9.34 -27.17
C LYS A 433 -12.28 -9.92 -27.89
N ASN A 434 -11.09 -9.62 -27.40
CA ASN A 434 -9.82 -10.02 -28.01
C ASN A 434 -9.18 -11.25 -27.35
N GLY A 435 -9.79 -11.84 -26.32
CA GLY A 435 -9.23 -13.00 -25.60
C GLY A 435 -8.03 -12.67 -24.70
N LEU A 436 -7.92 -11.41 -24.26
CA LEU A 436 -6.83 -10.89 -23.42
C LEU A 436 -7.20 -10.78 -21.92
N LEU A 437 -8.35 -11.32 -21.49
CA LEU A 437 -8.66 -11.40 -20.06
C LEU A 437 -7.83 -12.54 -19.42
N PRO A 438 -6.95 -12.25 -18.45
CA PRO A 438 -6.23 -13.28 -17.72
C PRO A 438 -7.19 -14.12 -16.88
N THR A 439 -6.88 -15.41 -16.78
CA THR A 439 -7.56 -16.38 -15.92
C THR A 439 -6.66 -16.72 -14.75
N ALA A 440 -7.22 -17.32 -13.69
CA ALA A 440 -6.43 -17.82 -12.55
C ALA A 440 -5.38 -18.90 -12.92
N ALA A 441 -5.39 -19.40 -14.16
CA ALA A 441 -4.41 -20.35 -14.70
C ALA A 441 -3.39 -19.71 -15.67
N THR A 442 -3.42 -18.38 -15.87
CA THR A 442 -2.52 -17.70 -16.82
C THR A 442 -1.10 -17.64 -16.26
N PRO A 443 -0.10 -18.32 -16.87
CA PRO A 443 1.27 -18.34 -16.35
C PRO A 443 1.90 -16.96 -16.39
N GLY A 444 2.54 -16.54 -15.30
CA GLY A 444 3.18 -15.22 -15.19
C GLY A 444 2.21 -14.04 -14.97
N ALA A 445 0.92 -14.28 -14.78
CA ALA A 445 0.00 -13.23 -14.35
C ALA A 445 0.28 -12.83 -12.90
N THR A 446 0.37 -11.51 -12.63
CA THR A 446 0.50 -10.95 -11.27
C THR A 446 -0.71 -10.09 -10.96
N SER A 447 -1.14 -10.04 -9.69
CA SER A 447 -2.19 -9.15 -9.24
C SER A 447 -1.61 -7.92 -8.55
N ARG A 448 -2.16 -6.75 -8.84
CA ARG A 448 -1.77 -5.46 -8.26
C ARG A 448 -3.01 -4.70 -7.79
N THR A 449 -2.80 -3.73 -6.92
CA THR A 449 -3.85 -2.80 -6.46
C THR A 449 -3.48 -1.39 -6.87
N GLY A 450 -4.18 -0.85 -7.86
CA GLY A 450 -4.11 0.56 -8.23
C GLY A 450 -5.08 1.40 -7.40
N VAL A 451 -5.13 2.71 -7.65
CA VAL A 451 -6.20 3.59 -7.16
C VAL A 451 -6.61 4.54 -8.27
N GLY A 452 -7.92 4.76 -8.42
CA GLY A 452 -8.49 5.77 -9.28
C GLY A 452 -9.47 6.69 -8.55
N ILE A 453 -10.17 7.54 -9.31
CA ILE A 453 -11.17 8.51 -8.81
C ILE A 453 -12.25 7.87 -7.93
N GLY A 454 -12.65 6.61 -8.17
CA GLY A 454 -13.61 5.90 -7.30
C GLY A 454 -13.00 5.08 -6.16
N GLY A 455 -11.68 5.14 -5.95
CA GLY A 455 -10.95 4.37 -4.95
C GLY A 455 -10.13 3.22 -5.54
N ALA A 456 -9.79 2.24 -4.71
CA ALA A 456 -8.90 1.14 -5.05
C ALA A 456 -9.44 0.28 -6.21
N ILE A 457 -8.53 -0.10 -7.12
CA ILE A 457 -8.82 -0.97 -8.27
C ILE A 457 -7.94 -2.22 -8.20
N SER A 458 -8.53 -3.38 -8.50
CA SER A 458 -7.77 -4.63 -8.61
C SER A 458 -7.43 -4.89 -10.07
N GLU A 459 -6.16 -5.13 -10.31
CA GLU A 459 -5.59 -5.31 -11.64
C GLU A 459 -4.90 -6.68 -11.73
N THR A 460 -4.99 -7.29 -12.90
CA THR A 460 -4.19 -8.47 -13.23
C THR A 460 -3.33 -8.15 -14.44
N GLN A 461 -2.01 -8.23 -14.27
CA GLN A 461 -0.99 -7.86 -15.24
C GLN A 461 -0.33 -9.09 -15.85
N THR A 462 -0.11 -9.07 -17.17
CA THR A 462 0.76 -10.01 -17.91
C THR A 462 1.86 -9.25 -18.64
N ASP A 463 3.05 -9.84 -18.70
CA ASP A 463 4.25 -9.19 -19.25
C ASP A 463 4.73 -9.82 -20.57
N GLY A 464 5.62 -9.13 -21.27
CA GLY A 464 6.24 -9.64 -22.51
C GLY A 464 5.47 -9.32 -23.78
N HIS A 465 4.50 -8.41 -23.70
CA HIS A 465 3.72 -7.95 -24.85
C HIS A 465 4.52 -6.95 -25.70
N THR A 466 3.97 -6.65 -26.88
CA THR A 466 4.47 -5.61 -27.79
C THR A 466 3.40 -4.58 -28.10
N LEU A 467 3.81 -3.32 -28.29
CA LEU A 467 2.94 -2.19 -28.62
C LEU A 467 3.46 -1.47 -29.85
N THR A 468 2.64 -1.32 -30.88
CA THR A 468 2.99 -0.59 -32.10
C THR A 468 2.27 0.76 -32.14
N ILE A 469 3.05 1.84 -32.24
CA ILE A 469 2.58 3.23 -32.37
C ILE A 469 3.08 3.77 -33.72
N GLY A 470 2.18 3.86 -34.71
CA GLY A 470 2.55 4.26 -36.07
C GLY A 470 3.57 3.32 -36.70
N LYS A 471 4.84 3.77 -36.78
CA LYS A 471 5.99 2.97 -37.24
C LYS A 471 6.89 2.44 -36.11
N ILE A 472 6.69 2.89 -34.88
CA ILE A 472 7.48 2.51 -33.71
C ILE A 472 6.93 1.20 -33.15
N GLY A 473 7.80 0.20 -32.95
CA GLY A 473 7.46 -1.07 -32.31
C GLY A 473 8.15 -1.19 -30.95
N ILE A 474 7.39 -1.08 -29.87
CA ILE A 474 7.87 -1.18 -28.49
C ILE A 474 7.72 -2.62 -28.02
N ARG A 475 8.75 -3.17 -27.37
CA ARG A 475 8.77 -4.53 -26.82
C ARG A 475 8.86 -4.50 -25.29
N ASN A 476 8.54 -5.64 -24.68
CA ASN A 476 8.55 -5.82 -23.23
C ASN A 476 7.75 -4.70 -22.54
N ILE A 477 6.50 -4.57 -22.95
CA ILE A 477 5.49 -3.82 -22.22
C ILE A 477 4.66 -4.79 -21.37
N SER A 478 4.12 -4.29 -20.27
CA SER A 478 3.09 -5.00 -19.51
C SER A 478 1.69 -4.64 -20.02
N VAL A 479 0.76 -5.57 -19.86
CA VAL A 479 -0.65 -5.40 -20.20
C VAL A 479 -1.47 -5.79 -18.98
N SER A 480 -2.12 -4.81 -18.35
CA SER A 480 -3.02 -5.04 -17.21
C SER A 480 -4.47 -5.08 -17.67
N THR A 481 -5.30 -5.85 -16.99
CA THR A 481 -6.77 -5.76 -17.10
C THR A 481 -7.36 -5.39 -15.75
N ILE A 482 -8.23 -4.38 -15.73
CA ILE A 482 -8.89 -3.88 -14.53
C ILE A 482 -10.32 -4.40 -14.49
N ALA A 483 -10.65 -5.26 -13.53
CA ALA A 483 -11.97 -5.89 -13.45
C ALA A 483 -12.92 -5.13 -12.50
N GLY A 484 -14.13 -4.79 -12.95
CA GLY A 484 -15.20 -4.34 -12.06
C GLY A 484 -15.25 -2.84 -11.72
N ALA A 485 -14.50 -1.98 -12.42
CA ALA A 485 -14.12 -0.65 -11.92
C ALA A 485 -14.45 0.53 -12.85
N GLY A 486 -15.64 1.12 -12.70
CA GLY A 486 -15.96 2.45 -13.25
C GLY A 486 -15.88 2.53 -14.79
N VAL A 487 -15.06 3.45 -15.30
CA VAL A 487 -14.93 3.72 -16.74
C VAL A 487 -14.44 2.50 -17.54
N SER A 488 -13.64 1.60 -16.96
CA SER A 488 -12.99 0.49 -17.69
C SER A 488 -13.97 -0.63 -18.12
N ASP A 489 -15.06 -0.84 -17.40
CA ASP A 489 -16.12 -1.80 -17.78
C ASP A 489 -17.12 -1.21 -18.78
N LEU A 490 -17.19 0.10 -18.82
CA LEU A 490 -18.20 0.85 -19.55
C LEU A 490 -17.66 1.47 -20.85
N SER A 491 -16.36 1.45 -21.15
CA SER A 491 -15.76 2.13 -22.31
C SER A 491 -15.55 1.26 -23.57
N GLU A 492 -15.74 1.88 -24.75
CA GLU A 492 -15.40 1.32 -26.08
C GLU A 492 -13.92 1.51 -26.46
N LEU A 493 -13.17 2.32 -25.69
CA LEU A 493 -11.72 2.41 -25.88
C LEU A 493 -11.08 1.05 -25.57
N ALA A 494 -9.92 0.81 -26.16
CA ALA A 494 -9.16 -0.41 -25.92
C ALA A 494 -8.52 -0.43 -24.53
N GLY A 495 -8.13 0.75 -24.02
CA GLY A 495 -7.45 0.91 -22.75
C GLY A 495 -6.84 2.30 -22.55
N GLY A 496 -5.96 2.42 -21.56
CA GLY A 496 -4.97 3.48 -21.41
C GLY A 496 -3.56 3.03 -21.82
N ILE A 497 -2.71 3.98 -22.20
CA ILE A 497 -1.26 3.83 -22.39
C ILE A 497 -0.59 4.80 -21.43
N GLY A 498 0.20 4.26 -20.49
CA GLY A 498 0.71 4.98 -19.32
C GLY A 498 2.17 5.41 -19.39
N GLY A 499 2.64 5.98 -18.29
CA GLY A 499 3.99 6.52 -18.08
C GLY A 499 5.13 5.53 -18.34
N ASP A 500 4.93 4.22 -18.15
CA ASP A 500 5.98 3.22 -18.45
C ASP A 500 6.28 3.09 -19.95
N VAL A 501 5.29 3.39 -20.81
CA VAL A 501 5.49 3.54 -22.25
C VAL A 501 6.03 4.93 -22.58
N LEU A 502 5.45 5.98 -22.01
CA LEU A 502 5.75 7.38 -22.38
C LEU A 502 7.19 7.79 -22.02
N LYS A 503 7.73 7.35 -20.87
CA LYS A 503 9.10 7.68 -20.43
C LYS A 503 10.22 7.20 -21.36
N ARG A 504 9.90 6.29 -22.29
CA ARG A 504 10.82 5.73 -23.31
C ARG A 504 11.11 6.73 -24.46
N PHE A 505 10.42 7.87 -24.47
CA PHE A 505 10.55 8.95 -25.45
C PHE A 505 10.79 10.28 -24.74
N ASP A 506 11.24 11.28 -25.49
CA ASP A 506 10.94 12.67 -25.16
C ASP A 506 9.59 13.00 -25.82
N VAL A 507 8.60 13.38 -25.02
CA VAL A 507 7.18 13.42 -25.43
C VAL A 507 6.69 14.85 -25.50
N THR A 508 6.06 15.25 -26.60
CA THR A 508 5.46 16.59 -26.72
C THR A 508 3.98 16.53 -27.08
N PHE A 509 3.12 16.96 -26.15
CA PHE A 509 1.68 17.09 -26.38
C PHE A 509 1.36 18.45 -27.03
N ASP A 510 0.71 18.43 -28.20
CA ASP A 510 0.21 19.61 -28.90
C ASP A 510 -1.30 19.43 -29.19
N TYR A 511 -2.13 19.83 -28.23
CA TYR A 511 -3.59 19.69 -28.31
C TYR A 511 -4.23 20.53 -29.44
N PRO A 512 -3.84 21.79 -29.70
CA PRO A 512 -4.40 22.56 -30.82
C PRO A 512 -4.12 21.94 -32.20
N ASN A 513 -2.97 21.29 -32.38
CA ASN A 513 -2.65 20.58 -33.62
C ASN A 513 -3.07 19.09 -33.60
N LEU A 514 -3.71 18.62 -32.52
CA LEU A 514 -4.21 17.25 -32.35
C LEU A 514 -3.13 16.18 -32.61
N THR A 515 -1.93 16.40 -32.05
CA THR A 515 -0.82 15.45 -32.17
C THR A 515 0.01 15.34 -30.89
N ILE A 516 0.58 14.17 -30.66
CA ILE A 516 1.69 13.95 -29.74
C ILE A 516 2.93 13.68 -30.58
N LEU A 517 4.01 14.42 -30.38
CA LEU A 517 5.31 14.11 -30.95
C LEU A 517 6.04 13.14 -30.01
N LEU A 518 6.48 12.02 -30.56
CA LEU A 518 7.33 11.05 -29.87
C LEU A 518 8.73 11.10 -30.47
N GLU A 519 9.71 11.59 -29.71
CA GLU A 519 11.11 11.57 -30.11
C GLU A 519 11.80 10.36 -29.44
N PRO A 520 12.31 9.38 -30.20
CA PRO A 520 13.00 8.25 -29.60
C PRO A 520 14.28 8.72 -28.91
N LYS A 521 14.40 8.46 -27.60
CA LYS A 521 15.70 8.42 -26.94
C LYS A 521 16.57 7.39 -27.65
N ILE A 522 17.89 7.61 -27.75
CA ILE A 522 18.80 6.92 -28.69
C ILE A 522 18.99 5.42 -28.36
N PHE A 523 17.94 4.61 -28.56
CA PHE A 523 17.92 3.17 -28.33
C PHE A 523 16.90 2.38 -29.18
N ASP A 524 16.32 2.93 -30.26
CA ASP A 524 15.72 2.06 -31.28
C ASP A 524 15.70 2.63 -32.72
N THR A 525 16.71 2.25 -33.51
CA THR A 525 16.55 2.08 -34.96
C THR A 525 16.90 0.65 -35.35
N GLY A 526 16.31 -0.32 -34.65
CA GLY A 526 16.30 -1.73 -35.01
C GLY A 526 15.55 -1.97 -36.32
N SER A 527 16.23 -1.69 -37.44
CA SER A 527 15.79 -2.04 -38.79
C SER A 527 15.28 -3.48 -38.83
N SER A 528 14.18 -3.70 -39.56
CA SER A 528 13.51 -5.00 -39.66
C SER A 528 14.34 -6.01 -40.48
N THR A 529 15.32 -6.66 -39.86
CA THR A 529 15.94 -7.89 -40.37
C THR A 529 16.26 -8.87 -39.25
N SER A 530 16.10 -10.15 -39.56
CA SER A 530 16.16 -11.27 -38.63
C SER A 530 17.58 -11.79 -38.38
N ASN A 531 18.09 -11.67 -37.16
CA ASN A 531 18.82 -12.74 -36.47
C ASN A 531 19.03 -12.38 -34.98
N PRO A 532 18.92 -13.33 -34.03
CA PRO A 532 19.21 -13.06 -32.63
C PRO A 532 20.73 -12.93 -32.41
N ALA A 533 21.13 -11.88 -31.69
CA ALA A 533 22.50 -11.75 -31.17
C ALA A 533 22.80 -12.87 -30.15
N PRO A 534 24.05 -13.33 -30.01
CA PRO A 534 24.41 -14.36 -29.02
C PRO A 534 24.14 -13.88 -27.59
N ALA A 535 23.78 -14.81 -26.71
CA ALA A 535 23.58 -14.54 -25.29
C ALA A 535 24.88 -14.09 -24.62
N LEU A 536 24.81 -13.04 -23.80
CA LEU A 536 25.97 -12.51 -23.07
C LEU A 536 26.41 -13.47 -21.95
N THR A 537 27.72 -13.58 -21.74
CA THR A 537 28.29 -14.30 -20.60
C THR A 537 28.27 -13.45 -19.33
N LEU A 538 28.52 -14.08 -18.17
CA LEU A 538 28.69 -13.37 -16.90
C LEU A 538 29.77 -12.30 -16.99
N ASP A 539 30.90 -12.64 -17.62
CA ASP A 539 32.02 -11.74 -17.86
C ASP A 539 31.63 -10.53 -18.73
N ASP A 540 30.80 -10.72 -19.76
CA ASP A 540 30.32 -9.63 -20.60
C ASP A 540 29.44 -8.65 -19.82
N ILE A 541 28.56 -9.18 -18.96
CA ILE A 541 27.66 -8.40 -18.11
C ILE A 541 28.49 -7.58 -17.12
N LEU A 542 29.41 -8.23 -16.38
CA LEU A 542 30.26 -7.54 -15.40
C LEU A 542 31.20 -6.51 -16.04
N LYS A 543 31.77 -6.78 -17.22
CA LYS A 543 32.59 -5.81 -17.97
C LYS A 543 31.77 -4.62 -18.49
N ARG A 544 30.49 -4.80 -18.81
CA ARG A 544 29.59 -3.70 -19.20
C ARG A 544 29.16 -2.89 -17.97
N HIS A 545 28.82 -3.57 -16.87
CA HIS A 545 28.50 -2.96 -15.58
C HIS A 545 29.66 -2.08 -15.07
N LEU A 546 30.90 -2.57 -15.07
CA LEU A 546 32.09 -1.78 -14.73
C LEU A 546 32.20 -0.50 -15.56
N ARG A 547 32.00 -0.59 -16.89
CA ARG A 547 32.04 0.58 -17.79
C ARG A 547 30.91 1.58 -17.49
N ALA A 548 29.70 1.11 -17.18
CA ALA A 548 28.59 1.97 -16.80
C ALA A 548 28.87 2.71 -15.48
N MET A 549 29.42 2.00 -14.49
CA MET A 549 29.80 2.59 -13.20
C MET A 549 30.94 3.61 -13.32
N GLY A 550 31.90 3.44 -14.23
CA GLY A 550 32.99 4.42 -14.44
C GLY A 550 34.33 3.86 -14.87
N GLY A 551 34.43 2.53 -15.05
CA GLY A 551 35.66 1.82 -15.41
C GLY A 551 36.36 1.20 -14.21
N GLU A 552 37.09 0.12 -14.46
CA GLU A 552 37.80 -0.65 -13.43
C GLU A 552 38.81 0.20 -12.65
N ASP A 553 39.62 1.01 -13.33
CA ASP A 553 40.63 1.86 -12.71
C ASP A 553 40.02 2.86 -11.72
N ALA A 554 38.89 3.48 -12.07
CA ALA A 554 38.20 4.44 -11.22
C ALA A 554 37.65 3.80 -9.94
N LEU A 555 37.10 2.58 -10.02
CA LEU A 555 36.62 1.85 -8.85
C LEU A 555 37.75 1.22 -8.01
N ARG A 556 38.86 0.80 -8.63
CA ARG A 556 40.05 0.30 -7.92
C ARG A 556 40.87 1.41 -7.26
N ALA A 557 40.70 2.67 -7.68
CA ALA A 557 41.31 3.84 -7.06
C ALA A 557 40.61 4.27 -5.75
N ILE A 558 39.43 3.73 -5.43
CA ILE A 558 38.71 4.00 -4.18
C ILE A 558 39.18 3.02 -3.10
N ARG A 559 39.83 3.56 -2.06
CA ARG A 559 40.34 2.83 -0.88
C ARG A 559 39.46 3.00 0.36
N SER A 560 38.65 4.05 0.40
CA SER A 560 37.67 4.32 1.43
C SER A 560 36.51 5.14 0.89
N THR A 561 35.34 5.01 1.50
CA THR A 561 34.16 5.82 1.21
C THR A 561 33.45 6.16 2.52
N ARG A 562 32.87 7.36 2.60
CA ARG A 562 31.85 7.69 3.60
C ARG A 562 30.60 8.19 2.90
N ILE A 563 29.47 7.57 3.23
CA ILE A 563 28.13 7.96 2.79
C ILE A 563 27.42 8.56 3.99
N ARG A 564 26.73 9.69 3.79
CA ARG A 564 25.76 10.23 4.74
C ARG A 564 24.43 10.39 4.04
N GLY A 565 23.34 10.02 4.69
CA GLY A 565 22.02 10.02 4.10
C GLY A 565 20.90 10.14 5.11
N THR A 566 19.68 10.10 4.60
CA THR A 566 18.45 9.87 5.37
C THR A 566 18.07 8.41 5.28
N ILE A 567 17.56 7.86 6.37
CA ILE A 567 16.88 6.56 6.41
C ILE A 567 15.45 6.83 6.89
N ASP A 568 14.45 6.23 6.25
CA ASP A 568 13.04 6.33 6.65
C ASP A 568 12.47 4.92 6.74
N THR A 569 11.90 4.58 7.89
CA THR A 569 11.23 3.31 8.16
C THR A 569 9.96 3.57 8.97
N GLY A 570 8.82 3.07 8.50
CA GLY A 570 7.51 3.33 9.14
C GLY A 570 7.11 4.80 9.21
N GLY A 571 7.70 5.68 8.37
CA GLY A 571 7.52 7.14 8.41
C GLY A 571 8.37 7.85 9.49
N VAL A 572 9.36 7.16 10.06
CA VAL A 572 10.31 7.73 11.03
C VAL A 572 11.63 8.04 10.34
N ILE A 573 11.78 9.30 9.93
CA ILE A 573 12.99 9.79 9.27
C ILE A 573 14.13 9.94 10.28
N GLY A 574 15.26 9.30 9.97
CA GLY A 574 16.52 9.35 10.68
C GLY A 574 17.69 9.85 9.81
N GLN A 575 18.89 9.72 10.36
CA GLN A 575 20.16 9.95 9.66
C GLN A 575 20.96 8.64 9.62
N LEU A 576 21.54 8.35 8.45
CA LEU A 576 22.43 7.23 8.21
C LEU A 576 23.86 7.75 7.99
N THR A 577 24.86 7.09 8.56
CA THR A 577 26.27 7.23 8.17
C THR A 577 26.91 5.86 7.98
N THR A 578 27.13 5.47 6.72
CA THR A 578 27.89 4.27 6.34
C THR A 578 29.31 4.68 5.95
N ALA A 579 30.31 3.90 6.32
CA ALA A 579 31.70 4.13 5.94
C ALA A 579 32.44 2.80 5.76
N PHE A 580 33.09 2.62 4.62
CA PHE A 580 33.85 1.42 4.31
C PHE A 580 35.29 1.75 3.90
N ALA A 581 36.22 0.84 4.19
CA ALA A 581 37.64 0.99 3.89
C ALA A 581 38.29 -0.35 3.52
N GLU A 582 39.30 -0.32 2.66
CA GLU A 582 40.00 -1.54 2.24
C GLU A 582 41.03 -2.03 3.29
N PRO A 583 41.24 -3.35 3.40
CA PRO A 583 40.44 -4.43 2.81
C PRO A 583 39.22 -4.76 3.70
N GLY A 584 38.01 -4.68 3.13
CA GLY A 584 36.79 -5.26 3.72
C GLY A 584 36.42 -4.78 5.13
N LYS A 585 36.62 -3.50 5.47
CA LYS A 585 36.17 -2.89 6.73
C LYS A 585 34.93 -2.05 6.51
N GLU A 586 34.05 -2.03 7.50
CA GLU A 586 32.78 -1.28 7.45
C GLU A 586 32.39 -0.73 8.82
N TYR A 587 31.70 0.40 8.82
CA TYR A 587 31.05 1.04 9.96
C TYR A 587 29.71 1.60 9.49
N GLU A 588 28.69 1.47 10.32
CA GLU A 588 27.38 2.06 10.10
C GLU A 588 26.83 2.67 11.40
N GLU A 589 26.12 3.78 11.25
CA GLU A 589 25.38 4.43 12.33
C GLU A 589 24.02 4.91 11.83
N ASP A 590 22.97 4.32 12.44
CA ASP A 590 21.58 4.68 12.25
C ASP A 590 21.08 5.50 13.43
N GLN A 591 20.68 6.74 13.16
CA GLN A 591 20.02 7.61 14.13
C GLN A 591 18.56 7.84 13.73
N ILE A 592 17.66 6.96 14.20
CA ILE A 592 16.23 6.95 13.84
C ILE A 592 15.41 7.47 15.01
N GLY A 593 15.02 8.75 14.96
CA GLY A 593 14.37 9.43 16.08
C GLY A 593 15.26 9.48 17.32
N ILE A 594 14.88 8.74 18.38
CA ILE A 594 15.67 8.58 19.62
C ILE A 594 16.54 7.32 19.62
N LEU A 595 16.39 6.43 18.62
CA LEU A 595 17.27 5.28 18.47
C LEU A 595 18.60 5.76 17.88
N ASN A 596 19.69 5.23 18.42
CA ASN A 596 21.01 5.26 17.80
C ASN A 596 21.55 3.83 17.85
N VAL A 597 21.79 3.22 16.69
CA VAL A 597 22.41 1.90 16.59
C VAL A 597 23.68 2.07 15.78
N LYS A 598 24.76 1.44 16.21
CA LYS A 598 26.04 1.43 15.49
C LYS A 598 26.48 0.00 15.26
N GLN A 599 27.05 -0.27 14.11
CA GLN A 599 27.72 -1.54 13.85
C GLN A 599 29.05 -1.31 13.13
N GLY A 600 29.92 -2.32 13.18
CA GLY A 600 31.19 -2.24 12.49
C GLY A 600 31.89 -3.59 12.33
N TYR A 601 32.78 -3.64 11.35
CA TYR A 601 33.59 -4.78 10.98
C TYR A 601 35.03 -4.32 10.74
N ASP A 602 35.98 -4.87 11.50
CA ASP A 602 37.40 -4.51 11.39
C ASP A 602 38.17 -5.34 10.33
N GLY A 603 37.47 -6.21 9.61
CA GLY A 603 38.01 -7.19 8.67
C GLY A 603 38.14 -8.61 9.24
N ALA A 604 37.95 -8.80 10.55
CA ALA A 604 37.97 -10.09 11.23
C ALA A 604 36.79 -10.29 12.21
N SER A 605 36.48 -9.26 12.99
CA SER A 605 35.43 -9.26 14.03
C SER A 605 34.35 -8.24 13.69
N ALA A 606 33.10 -8.66 13.81
CA ALA A 606 31.92 -7.83 13.66
C ALA A 606 31.33 -7.47 15.04
N TRP A 607 30.84 -6.24 15.20
CA TRP A 607 30.25 -5.78 16.45
C TRP A 607 29.02 -4.89 16.22
N ARG A 608 28.14 -4.87 17.21
CA ARG A 608 26.96 -4.00 17.27
C ARG A 608 26.88 -3.31 18.63
N ARG A 609 26.43 -2.06 18.62
CA ARG A 609 26.19 -1.24 19.81
C ARG A 609 24.77 -0.70 19.76
N ASP A 610 24.00 -0.97 20.81
CA ASP A 610 22.61 -0.54 20.94
C ASP A 610 22.49 0.92 21.42
N SER A 611 21.26 1.44 21.42
CA SER A 611 20.94 2.80 21.88
C SER A 611 21.17 3.04 23.37
N ASN A 612 21.29 1.96 24.16
CA ASN A 612 21.61 2.01 25.58
C ASN A 612 23.12 1.87 25.85
N GLY A 613 23.92 1.80 24.78
CA GLY A 613 25.37 1.78 24.81
C GLY A 613 25.99 0.42 25.13
N ASN A 614 25.23 -0.67 25.21
CA ASN A 614 25.81 -2.02 25.31
C ASN A 614 26.49 -2.35 23.97
N THR A 615 27.61 -3.07 24.01
CA THR A 615 28.35 -3.47 22.80
C THR A 615 28.64 -4.96 22.88
N ARG A 616 28.37 -5.69 21.80
CA ARG A 616 28.69 -7.11 21.66
C ARG A 616 29.30 -7.42 20.29
N LEU A 617 29.91 -8.59 20.19
CA LEU A 617 30.27 -9.17 18.90
C LEU A 617 29.02 -9.77 18.22
N LEU A 618 28.96 -9.65 16.90
CA LEU A 618 27.97 -10.35 16.08
C LEU A 618 28.42 -11.79 15.82
N SER A 619 27.46 -12.70 15.69
CA SER A 619 27.73 -14.13 15.47
C SER A 619 26.61 -14.77 14.64
N GLY A 620 26.62 -16.10 14.48
CA GLY A 620 25.51 -16.81 13.83
C GLY A 620 25.28 -16.35 12.39
N ASP A 621 24.04 -15.94 12.09
CA ASP A 621 23.65 -15.35 10.80
C ASP A 621 23.93 -13.85 10.71
N GLU A 622 23.89 -13.08 11.80
CA GLU A 622 24.13 -11.61 11.79
C GLU A 622 25.51 -11.24 11.20
N ILE A 623 26.56 -12.03 11.50
CA ILE A 623 27.89 -11.81 10.91
C ILE A 623 27.97 -12.22 9.43
N LYS A 624 27.04 -13.06 8.95
CA LYS A 624 26.92 -13.38 7.51
C LYS A 624 26.24 -12.24 6.78
N ASP A 625 25.23 -11.63 7.39
CA ASP A 625 24.52 -10.46 6.84
C ASP A 625 25.44 -9.27 6.69
N LEU A 626 26.21 -8.94 7.74
CA LEU A 626 27.22 -7.90 7.66
C LEU A 626 28.28 -8.21 6.58
N ARG A 627 28.64 -9.49 6.36
CA ARG A 627 29.55 -9.86 5.26
C ARG A 627 28.93 -9.69 3.87
N ASN A 628 27.62 -9.88 3.73
CA ASN A 628 26.91 -9.56 2.49
C ASN A 628 26.95 -8.05 2.24
N GLN A 629 26.66 -7.25 3.26
CA GLN A 629 26.74 -5.79 3.20
C GLN A 629 28.14 -5.32 2.76
N VAL A 630 29.20 -5.74 3.47
CA VAL A 630 30.60 -5.46 3.11
C VAL A 630 30.90 -5.85 1.64
N PHE A 631 30.40 -7.01 1.19
CA PHE A 631 30.64 -7.51 -0.17
C PHE A 631 29.99 -6.65 -1.27
N PHE A 632 28.82 -6.07 -1.00
CA PHE A 632 28.15 -5.16 -1.94
C PHE A 632 28.76 -3.75 -1.90
N ASP A 633 28.93 -3.16 -0.72
CA ASP A 633 29.46 -1.80 -0.56
C ASP A 633 30.88 -1.65 -1.11
N THR A 634 31.72 -2.67 -0.94
CA THR A 634 33.09 -2.68 -1.51
C THR A 634 33.15 -3.02 -3.01
N ASN A 635 32.00 -3.26 -3.66
CA ASN A 635 31.86 -3.77 -5.03
C ASN A 635 32.54 -5.13 -5.28
N SER A 636 32.64 -5.97 -4.25
CA SER A 636 33.32 -7.27 -4.32
C SER A 636 32.55 -8.33 -5.14
N TYR A 637 31.26 -8.12 -5.39
CA TYR A 637 30.50 -8.88 -6.40
C TYR A 637 31.09 -8.78 -7.82
N VAL A 638 31.88 -7.71 -8.08
CA VAL A 638 32.75 -7.61 -9.26
C VAL A 638 34.20 -7.93 -8.91
N PHE A 639 34.72 -7.34 -7.83
CA PHE A 639 36.11 -7.45 -7.41
C PHE A 639 36.29 -8.50 -6.30
N THR A 640 36.14 -9.79 -6.65
CA THR A 640 36.30 -10.90 -5.69
C THR A 640 37.73 -11.06 -5.16
N ASP A 641 38.68 -10.25 -5.62
CA ASP A 641 40.00 -10.08 -5.00
C ASP A 641 40.02 -9.18 -3.75
N LYS A 642 38.98 -8.35 -3.54
CA LYS A 642 38.80 -7.52 -2.33
C LYS A 642 38.16 -8.33 -1.20
N VAL A 643 36.98 -8.90 -1.46
CA VAL A 643 36.30 -9.86 -0.58
C VAL A 643 35.93 -11.10 -1.43
N PRO A 644 36.47 -12.29 -1.11
CA PRO A 644 36.17 -13.50 -1.86
C PRO A 644 34.69 -13.87 -1.88
N GLY A 645 34.25 -14.49 -2.97
CA GLY A 645 32.89 -14.98 -3.14
C GLY A 645 32.68 -15.68 -4.47
N LYS A 646 31.58 -16.44 -4.56
CA LYS A 646 31.15 -17.16 -5.77
C LYS A 646 30.13 -16.34 -6.55
N ARG A 647 30.09 -16.53 -7.87
CA ARG A 647 29.14 -15.88 -8.79
C ARG A 647 28.72 -16.82 -9.91
N ALA A 648 27.44 -16.83 -10.28
CA ALA A 648 26.89 -17.63 -11.36
C ALA A 648 25.74 -16.89 -12.08
N LEU A 649 25.83 -16.77 -13.41
CA LEU A 649 24.74 -16.23 -14.24
C LEU A 649 23.64 -17.30 -14.41
N ARG A 650 22.38 -16.97 -14.11
CA ARG A 650 21.25 -17.84 -14.44
C ARG A 650 20.95 -17.76 -15.94
N ALA A 651 20.56 -18.89 -16.54
CA ALA A 651 20.13 -18.93 -17.95
C ALA A 651 18.81 -18.18 -18.19
N ALA A 652 17.95 -18.10 -17.17
CA ALA A 652 16.73 -17.32 -17.21
C ALA A 652 16.99 -15.85 -16.85
N ARG A 653 16.32 -14.94 -17.57
CA ARG A 653 16.20 -13.52 -17.19
C ARG A 653 15.06 -13.33 -16.21
N GLU A 654 15.05 -12.18 -15.54
CA GLU A 654 13.92 -11.79 -14.69
C GLU A 654 12.64 -11.60 -15.54
N PRO A 655 11.51 -12.23 -15.16
CA PRO A 655 10.21 -11.97 -15.78
C PRO A 655 9.81 -10.49 -15.67
N GLY A 656 9.14 -9.95 -16.68
CA GLY A 656 8.78 -8.53 -16.74
C GLY A 656 9.94 -7.65 -17.20
N THR A 657 10.95 -7.46 -16.35
CA THR A 657 12.06 -6.51 -16.58
C THR A 657 13.06 -6.99 -17.64
N GLY A 658 13.28 -8.30 -17.77
CA GLY A 658 14.33 -8.88 -18.60
C GLY A 658 15.74 -8.75 -18.03
N ASN A 659 15.88 -8.36 -16.75
CA ASN A 659 17.17 -8.21 -16.08
C ASN A 659 18.01 -9.49 -16.11
N TYR A 660 19.34 -9.34 -16.17
CA TYR A 660 20.27 -10.45 -16.01
C TYR A 660 20.34 -10.85 -14.54
N ILE A 661 20.00 -12.12 -14.23
CA ILE A 661 20.01 -12.63 -12.87
C ILE A 661 21.37 -13.31 -12.59
N VAL A 662 22.10 -12.83 -11.59
CA VAL A 662 23.36 -13.43 -11.13
C VAL A 662 23.21 -13.84 -9.68
N ASP A 663 23.41 -15.13 -9.40
CA ASP A 663 23.55 -15.64 -8.04
C ASP A 663 24.95 -15.31 -7.53
N VAL A 664 25.02 -14.75 -6.32
CA VAL A 664 26.28 -14.45 -5.63
C VAL A 664 26.28 -15.04 -4.23
N THR A 665 27.45 -15.40 -3.73
CA THR A 665 27.60 -15.90 -2.35
C THR A 665 28.97 -15.48 -1.83
N PRO A 666 29.04 -14.47 -0.94
CA PRO A 666 30.29 -14.07 -0.30
C PRO A 666 30.85 -15.23 0.54
N ASP A 667 32.18 -15.34 0.64
CA ASP A 667 32.79 -16.38 1.46
C ASP A 667 32.48 -16.13 2.95
N GLY A 668 31.70 -17.03 3.54
CA GLY A 668 31.21 -16.89 4.91
C GLY A 668 30.04 -15.91 5.08
N GLY A 669 29.38 -15.50 3.98
CA GLY A 669 28.11 -14.77 3.94
C GLY A 669 26.89 -15.67 3.60
N LYS A 670 25.73 -15.06 3.35
CA LYS A 670 24.51 -15.71 2.83
C LYS A 670 24.48 -15.68 1.28
N PRO A 671 23.78 -16.61 0.59
CA PRO A 671 23.50 -16.46 -0.83
C PRO A 671 22.54 -15.29 -1.12
N SER A 672 22.92 -14.41 -2.05
CA SER A 672 22.06 -13.36 -2.61
C SER A 672 21.87 -13.56 -4.11
N THR A 673 20.81 -12.99 -4.67
CA THR A 673 20.55 -12.91 -6.12
C THR A 673 20.55 -11.44 -6.53
N ILE A 674 21.42 -11.04 -7.46
CA ILE A 674 21.50 -9.68 -8.00
C ILE A 674 21.03 -9.57 -9.44
N TYR A 675 20.52 -8.39 -9.80
CA TYR A 675 19.83 -8.13 -11.05
C TYR A 675 20.46 -6.94 -11.76
N PHE A 676 20.98 -7.17 -12.97
CA PHE A 676 21.53 -6.11 -13.82
C PHE A 676 20.54 -5.73 -14.92
N ASP A 677 20.23 -4.44 -15.02
CA ASP A 677 19.37 -3.89 -16.06
C ASP A 677 19.95 -4.16 -17.46
N PRO A 678 19.15 -4.63 -18.44
CA PRO A 678 19.69 -5.14 -19.70
C PRO A 678 20.20 -4.06 -20.66
N ILE A 679 19.94 -2.77 -20.38
CA ILE A 679 20.25 -1.62 -21.24
C ILE A 679 21.46 -0.86 -20.68
N SER A 680 21.34 -0.39 -19.44
CA SER A 680 22.35 0.37 -18.68
C SER A 680 23.43 -0.50 -18.06
N PHE A 681 23.17 -1.80 -17.85
CA PHE A 681 24.02 -2.73 -17.10
C PHE A 681 24.27 -2.30 -15.65
N LEU A 682 23.44 -1.44 -15.05
CA LEU A 682 23.51 -1.10 -13.62
C LEU A 682 22.90 -2.20 -12.76
N LEU A 683 23.43 -2.35 -11.54
CA LEU A 683 22.84 -3.20 -10.50
C LEU A 683 21.58 -2.50 -9.97
N VAL A 684 20.39 -3.01 -10.32
CA VAL A 684 19.11 -2.35 -10.02
C VAL A 684 18.33 -3.04 -8.89
N LYS A 685 18.68 -4.29 -8.54
CA LYS A 685 18.06 -5.02 -7.44
C LYS A 685 18.98 -6.08 -6.85
N GLU A 686 18.90 -6.28 -5.53
CA GLU A 686 19.40 -7.44 -4.78
C GLU A 686 18.22 -8.13 -4.09
N GLN A 687 18.27 -9.46 -3.95
CA GLN A 687 17.36 -10.23 -3.12
C GLN A 687 18.16 -11.26 -2.31
N HIS A 688 17.84 -11.40 -1.02
CA HIS A 688 18.34 -12.48 -0.16
C HIS A 688 17.23 -12.98 0.76
N ASN A 689 17.43 -14.14 1.37
CA ASN A 689 16.46 -14.71 2.32
C ASN A 689 16.86 -14.34 3.75
N ASP A 690 15.96 -13.63 4.43
CA ASP A 690 15.97 -13.47 5.89
C ASP A 690 14.95 -14.42 6.47
N ASP A 691 15.44 -15.50 7.10
CA ASP A 691 14.69 -16.70 7.41
C ASP A 691 13.95 -17.24 6.16
N ASP A 692 12.62 -17.23 6.17
CA ASP A 692 11.76 -17.61 5.03
C ASP A 692 11.14 -16.39 4.30
N VAL A 693 11.62 -15.17 4.57
CA VAL A 693 11.15 -13.93 3.94
C VAL A 693 12.18 -13.44 2.94
N VAL A 694 11.75 -13.13 1.71
CA VAL A 694 12.63 -12.57 0.68
C VAL A 694 12.77 -11.07 0.92
N SER A 695 13.90 -10.68 1.50
CA SER A 695 14.32 -9.28 1.54
C SER A 695 14.72 -8.84 0.13
N THR A 696 14.22 -7.68 -0.30
CA THR A 696 14.44 -7.14 -1.65
C THR A 696 14.88 -5.69 -1.55
N THR A 697 16.11 -5.41 -1.96
CA THR A 697 16.66 -4.06 -2.09
C THR A 697 16.62 -3.65 -3.54
N THR A 698 15.94 -2.54 -3.87
CA THR A 698 15.97 -1.92 -5.20
C THR A 698 16.85 -0.66 -5.18
N PHE A 699 17.64 -0.48 -6.22
CA PHE A 699 18.62 0.61 -6.35
C PHE A 699 18.20 1.56 -7.48
N SER A 700 18.17 2.85 -7.21
CA SER A 700 17.74 3.86 -8.19
C SER A 700 18.48 5.20 -8.02
N ASP A 701 18.13 6.17 -8.88
CA ASP A 701 18.56 7.56 -8.74
C ASP A 701 20.09 7.72 -8.81
N PHE A 702 20.70 7.08 -9.81
CA PHE A 702 22.16 6.92 -9.88
C PHE A 702 22.89 8.25 -10.15
N VAL A 703 23.84 8.61 -9.29
CA VAL A 703 24.62 9.86 -9.35
C VAL A 703 26.12 9.60 -9.55
N ARG A 704 26.80 10.44 -10.35
CA ARG A 704 28.24 10.29 -10.63
C ARG A 704 29.08 11.18 -9.71
N ILE A 705 29.89 10.56 -8.86
CA ILE A 705 30.77 11.20 -7.87
C ILE A 705 32.22 10.74 -8.12
N GLY A 706 33.13 11.68 -8.36
CA GLY A 706 34.55 11.36 -8.61
C GLY A 706 34.78 10.47 -9.85
N GLY A 707 33.87 10.50 -10.82
CA GLY A 707 33.89 9.63 -12.00
C GLY A 707 33.16 8.30 -11.84
N VAL A 708 32.88 7.86 -10.61
CA VAL A 708 32.17 6.60 -10.29
C VAL A 708 30.68 6.86 -10.04
N LEU A 709 29.82 5.93 -10.46
CA LEU A 709 28.38 6.00 -10.34
C LEU A 709 27.91 5.25 -9.07
N TYR A 710 27.05 5.88 -8.28
CA TYR A 710 26.48 5.33 -7.04
C TYR A 710 24.96 5.39 -7.09
N PRO A 711 24.22 4.40 -6.54
CA PRO A 711 22.80 4.56 -6.30
C PRO A 711 22.58 5.64 -5.22
N ARG A 712 21.74 6.64 -5.50
CA ARG A 712 21.39 7.65 -4.49
C ARG A 712 20.22 7.21 -3.63
N LYS A 713 19.33 6.36 -4.15
CA LYS A 713 18.18 5.81 -3.44
C LYS A 713 18.27 4.29 -3.35
N GLN A 714 17.93 3.76 -2.19
CA GLN A 714 17.63 2.35 -1.97
C GLN A 714 16.25 2.22 -1.35
N HIS A 715 15.47 1.24 -1.80
CA HIS A 715 14.19 0.86 -1.18
C HIS A 715 14.26 -0.63 -0.84
N ILE A 716 14.15 -0.94 0.45
CA ILE A 716 14.26 -2.29 1.01
C ILE A 716 12.85 -2.70 1.45
N THR A 717 12.36 -3.81 0.91
CA THR A 717 11.05 -4.36 1.26
C THR A 717 11.13 -5.86 1.54
N ASN A 718 10.28 -6.31 2.47
CA ASN A 718 10.03 -7.71 2.77
C ASN A 718 8.64 -8.18 2.26
N GLY A 719 7.97 -7.34 1.45
CA GLY A 719 6.61 -7.55 0.95
C GLY A 719 5.50 -6.92 1.81
N ASN A 720 5.84 -6.16 2.84
CA ASN A 720 4.89 -5.39 3.65
C ASN A 720 5.26 -3.91 3.67
N GLU A 721 4.62 -3.15 2.76
CA GLU A 721 4.86 -1.72 2.49
C GLU A 721 4.89 -0.83 3.75
N ARG A 722 4.15 -1.21 4.81
CA ARG A 722 4.12 -0.49 6.11
C ARG A 722 5.49 -0.38 6.77
N TYR A 723 6.37 -1.34 6.53
CA TYR A 723 7.67 -1.49 7.20
C TYR A 723 8.85 -1.42 6.22
N ASP A 724 8.60 -0.95 5.00
CA ASP A 724 9.67 -0.72 4.02
C ASP A 724 10.66 0.33 4.55
N VAL A 725 11.93 0.18 4.14
CA VAL A 725 13.01 1.08 4.50
C VAL A 725 13.48 1.82 3.26
N ASN A 726 13.43 3.15 3.30
CA ASN A 726 13.89 4.03 2.23
C ASN A 726 15.18 4.72 2.68
N ILE A 727 16.28 4.45 1.98
CA ILE A 727 17.58 5.09 2.22
C ILE A 727 17.85 6.07 1.07
N THR A 728 18.21 7.32 1.39
CA THR A 728 18.67 8.29 0.39
C THR A 728 20.01 8.89 0.77
N ALA A 729 21.05 8.61 -0.02
CA ALA A 729 22.36 9.21 0.13
C ALA A 729 22.31 10.71 -0.19
N MET A 730 22.69 11.54 0.79
CA MET A 730 22.80 13.00 0.67
C MET A 730 24.22 13.44 0.30
N LYS A 731 25.24 12.71 0.76
CA LYS A 731 26.65 12.99 0.48
C LYS A 731 27.45 11.69 0.38
N ILE A 732 28.29 11.60 -0.65
CA ILE A 732 29.22 10.49 -0.86
C ILE A 732 30.63 11.08 -0.96
N GLU A 733 31.56 10.57 -0.16
CA GLU A 733 32.93 11.08 -0.02
C GLU A 733 33.94 9.94 -0.22
N ASN A 734 34.63 9.91 -1.36
CA ASN A 734 35.63 8.89 -1.69
C ASN A 734 37.03 9.28 -1.19
N ASN A 735 37.85 8.27 -0.88
CA ASN A 735 39.23 8.40 -0.40
C ASN A 735 39.37 9.35 0.81
N VAL A 736 38.37 9.30 1.69
CA VAL A 736 38.36 10.03 2.95
C VAL A 736 39.21 9.31 4.00
N ASP A 737 39.99 10.07 4.78
CA ASP A 737 40.75 9.52 5.89
C ASP A 737 39.79 9.05 7.02
N LEU A 738 39.82 7.74 7.30
CA LEU A 738 38.97 7.09 8.29
C LEU A 738 39.88 6.46 9.36
N ALA A 739 39.83 7.03 10.57
CA ALA A 739 40.61 6.52 11.69
C ALA A 739 40.28 5.04 11.96
N GLY A 740 41.29 4.19 12.06
CA GLY A 740 41.10 2.74 12.26
C GLY A 740 40.26 2.36 13.50
N ALA A 741 40.22 3.24 14.50
CA ALA A 741 39.38 3.09 15.69
C ALA A 741 37.87 3.19 15.42
N LEU A 742 37.44 3.66 14.24
CA LEU A 742 36.04 3.67 13.81
C LEU A 742 35.49 2.24 13.62
N PHE A 743 36.33 1.35 13.09
CA PHE A 743 35.96 -0.03 12.76
C PHE A 743 36.16 -1.01 13.93
N ALA A 744 36.99 -0.64 14.90
CA ALA A 744 37.32 -1.47 16.06
C ALA A 744 36.17 -1.52 17.09
N LEU A 745 36.06 -2.64 17.79
CA LEU A 745 35.10 -2.83 18.89
C LEU A 745 35.18 -1.68 19.91
N PRO A 746 34.13 -0.87 20.11
CA PRO A 746 34.16 0.24 21.04
C PRO A 746 34.13 -0.23 22.50
N ALA A 747 34.66 0.60 23.40
CA ALA A 747 34.60 0.32 24.84
C ALA A 747 33.16 0.34 25.36
N VAL A 748 32.81 -0.67 26.18
CA VAL A 748 31.49 -0.79 26.80
C VAL A 748 31.22 0.37 27.75
N SER A 749 30.09 1.04 27.57
CA SER A 749 29.66 2.16 28.42
C SER A 749 28.84 1.68 29.61
N LYS A 750 29.32 1.88 30.85
CA LYS A 750 28.51 1.63 32.05
C LYS A 750 27.51 2.77 32.26
N ASN A 751 26.22 2.49 32.08
CA ASN A 751 25.09 3.38 32.39
C ASN A 751 24.27 2.93 33.63
N TYR A 752 24.86 2.08 34.48
CA TYR A 752 24.25 1.56 35.70
C TYR A 752 25.10 1.82 36.95
N THR A 753 24.46 1.77 38.12
CA THR A 753 25.11 1.74 39.44
C THR A 753 24.45 0.70 40.34
N PHE A 754 25.23 0.03 41.20
CA PHE A 754 24.66 -0.74 42.31
C PHE A 754 24.19 0.22 43.41
N LEU A 755 23.01 -0.04 43.98
CA LEU A 755 22.40 0.80 45.01
C LEU A 755 23.16 0.75 46.34
N LYS A 756 23.91 -0.33 46.59
CA LYS A 756 24.86 -0.44 47.70
C LYS A 756 26.25 0.01 47.20
N PRO A 757 26.85 1.07 47.77
CA PRO A 757 28.19 1.52 47.39
C PRO A 757 29.23 0.40 47.48
N GLY A 758 30.07 0.27 46.47
CA GLY A 758 31.13 -0.75 46.39
C GLY A 758 30.64 -2.20 46.18
N ALA A 759 29.34 -2.42 45.93
CA ALA A 759 28.85 -3.76 45.58
C ALA A 759 29.05 -4.04 44.08
N HIS A 760 29.48 -5.27 43.78
CA HIS A 760 29.56 -5.83 42.41
C HIS A 760 28.54 -6.96 42.18
N SER A 761 27.73 -7.27 43.19
CA SER A 761 26.67 -8.26 43.14
C SER A 761 25.54 -7.88 44.10
N ALA A 762 24.29 -8.18 43.73
CA ALA A 762 23.12 -7.98 44.57
C ALA A 762 22.00 -8.97 44.24
N THR A 763 21.25 -9.38 45.26
CA THR A 763 20.16 -10.37 45.17
C THR A 763 18.82 -9.74 45.55
N ILE A 764 17.79 -9.99 44.74
CA ILE A 764 16.40 -9.60 45.01
C ILE A 764 15.49 -10.83 45.11
N PRO A 765 14.35 -10.76 45.81
CA PRO A 765 13.27 -11.72 45.64
C PRO A 765 12.50 -11.48 44.32
N PHE A 766 11.96 -12.54 43.73
CA PHE A 766 11.02 -12.49 42.62
C PHE A 766 9.75 -13.31 42.91
N VAL A 767 8.69 -13.05 42.14
CA VAL A 767 7.46 -13.84 42.14
C VAL A 767 7.51 -14.78 40.94
N PHE A 768 7.40 -16.08 41.21
CA PHE A 768 7.18 -17.10 40.19
C PHE A 768 5.72 -17.52 40.25
N ASP A 769 4.92 -17.08 39.28
CA ASP A 769 3.52 -17.47 39.14
C ASP A 769 3.20 -17.79 37.68
N ASP A 770 2.44 -18.86 37.48
CA ASP A 770 2.16 -19.58 36.24
C ASP A 770 3.33 -19.91 35.28
N GLY A 771 4.57 -19.50 35.59
CA GLY A 771 5.73 -19.63 34.70
C GLY A 771 6.41 -18.27 34.48
N ALA A 772 5.69 -17.17 34.62
CA ALA A 772 6.26 -15.83 34.53
C ALA A 772 7.12 -15.48 35.77
N ILE A 773 8.21 -14.75 35.51
CA ILE A 773 9.20 -14.31 36.50
C ILE A 773 9.01 -12.81 36.75
N GLY A 774 8.13 -12.44 37.68
CA GLY A 774 7.80 -11.06 37.99
C GLY A 774 8.66 -10.45 39.11
N PHE A 775 9.14 -9.22 38.94
CA PHE A 775 9.87 -8.49 39.98
C PHE A 775 9.43 -7.02 40.08
N LYS A 776 9.68 -6.40 41.25
CA LYS A 776 9.36 -4.99 41.50
C LYS A 776 10.48 -4.10 40.97
N ALA A 777 10.11 -3.04 40.28
CA ALA A 777 11.02 -2.01 39.80
C ALA A 777 10.43 -0.60 39.98
N ARG A 778 11.20 0.43 39.59
CA ARG A 778 10.72 1.80 39.47
C ARG A 778 11.18 2.40 38.14
N ILE A 779 10.25 2.94 37.37
CA ILE A 779 10.54 3.72 36.15
C ILE A 779 10.36 5.19 36.50
N ASN A 780 11.41 6.00 36.33
CA ASN A 780 11.45 7.42 36.71
C ASN A 780 10.91 7.67 38.14
N GLY A 781 11.25 6.77 39.08
CA GLY A 781 10.81 6.80 40.48
C GLY A 781 9.41 6.22 40.77
N LYS A 782 8.55 6.04 39.76
CA LYS A 782 7.20 5.46 39.92
C LYS A 782 7.28 3.92 40.03
N PRO A 783 6.62 3.27 41.00
CA PRO A 783 6.68 1.83 41.18
C PRO A 783 5.96 1.07 40.06
N VAL A 784 6.55 -0.03 39.61
CA VAL A 784 6.00 -0.93 38.58
C VAL A 784 6.34 -2.40 38.88
N VAL A 785 5.62 -3.32 38.25
CA VAL A 785 6.01 -4.73 38.13
C VAL A 785 6.45 -5.00 36.69
N LEU A 786 7.59 -5.66 36.54
CA LEU A 786 8.17 -6.06 35.26
C LEU A 786 8.46 -7.56 35.25
N LEU A 787 8.42 -8.18 34.07
CA LEU A 787 8.79 -9.57 33.88
C LEU A 787 10.23 -9.68 33.37
N LEU A 788 10.95 -10.73 33.80
CA LEU A 788 12.20 -11.12 33.16
C LEU A 788 11.88 -11.95 31.91
N ASP A 789 12.29 -11.46 30.75
CA ASP A 789 12.03 -12.10 29.47
C ASP A 789 13.31 -12.18 28.64
N SER A 790 14.01 -13.31 28.70
CA SER A 790 15.20 -13.54 27.87
C SER A 790 14.89 -13.63 26.37
N GLY A 791 13.63 -13.80 25.97
CA GLY A 791 13.19 -13.74 24.58
C GLY A 791 12.99 -12.33 24.04
N ALA A 792 13.14 -11.29 24.88
CA ALA A 792 13.06 -9.89 24.45
C ALA A 792 14.45 -9.30 24.13
N SER A 793 14.58 -8.69 22.95
CA SER A 793 15.78 -7.97 22.49
C SER A 793 16.08 -6.65 23.23
N GLY A 794 15.25 -6.28 24.22
CA GLY A 794 15.42 -5.06 25.01
C GLY A 794 14.41 -4.93 26.15
N ILE A 795 14.13 -3.70 26.58
CA ILE A 795 13.01 -3.40 27.48
C ILE A 795 11.78 -2.99 26.65
N ALA A 796 10.64 -3.63 26.92
CA ALA A 796 9.36 -3.25 26.34
C ALA A 796 8.33 -2.94 27.43
N ILE A 797 7.64 -1.82 27.29
CA ILE A 797 6.63 -1.29 28.22
C ILE A 797 5.27 -1.34 27.53
N SER A 798 4.20 -1.71 28.24
CA SER A 798 2.85 -1.70 27.65
C SER A 798 2.43 -0.28 27.31
N GLN A 799 1.71 -0.08 26.21
CA GLN A 799 1.26 1.24 25.77
C GLN A 799 0.35 1.92 26.82
N LYS A 800 -0.34 1.12 27.66
CA LYS A 800 -1.09 1.52 28.86
C LYS A 800 -0.16 2.08 29.95
N ALA A 801 0.92 1.37 30.28
CA ALA A 801 1.91 1.79 31.27
C ALA A 801 2.74 2.99 30.80
N ALA A 802 3.18 3.04 29.54
CA ALA A 802 3.94 4.15 29.00
C ALA A 802 3.15 5.48 29.11
N LYS A 803 1.84 5.45 28.85
CA LYS A 803 0.93 6.59 29.03
C LYS A 803 0.77 6.99 30.51
N SER A 804 0.52 6.04 31.42
CA SER A 804 0.32 6.36 32.86
C SER A 804 1.60 6.83 33.56
N LEU A 805 2.75 6.34 33.10
CA LEU A 805 4.07 6.80 33.53
C LEU A 805 4.42 8.18 32.96
N GLY A 806 3.81 8.59 31.84
CA GLY A 806 4.07 9.87 31.18
C GLY A 806 5.36 9.87 30.37
N LEU A 807 5.74 8.73 29.80
CA LEU A 807 6.98 8.57 29.03
C LEU A 807 6.82 9.22 27.65
N LYS A 808 7.87 9.91 27.20
CA LYS A 808 7.94 10.45 25.83
C LYS A 808 7.99 9.29 24.84
N GLN A 809 7.24 9.40 23.75
CA GLN A 809 7.18 8.39 22.69
C GLN A 809 7.59 8.99 21.35
N GLY A 810 8.39 8.25 20.57
CA GLY A 810 8.71 8.56 19.18
C GLY A 810 7.63 8.10 18.20
N GLY A 811 8.03 8.00 16.92
CA GLY A 811 7.22 7.42 15.85
C GLY A 811 7.07 5.90 15.96
N PHE A 812 6.51 5.28 14.92
CA PHE A 812 6.21 3.85 14.89
C PHE A 812 7.30 3.06 14.14
N LEU A 813 7.62 1.85 14.61
CA LEU A 813 8.51 0.90 13.95
C LEU A 813 7.90 -0.52 14.04
N GLU A 814 8.39 -1.48 13.24
CA GLU A 814 7.96 -2.88 13.36
C GLU A 814 8.52 -3.53 14.64
N ALA A 815 7.66 -4.13 15.46
CA ALA A 815 8.01 -5.21 16.37
C ALA A 815 7.53 -6.53 15.80
N ARG A 816 8.38 -7.57 15.87
CA ARG A 816 8.00 -8.97 15.60
C ARG A 816 8.02 -9.77 16.89
N GLY A 817 7.15 -10.77 16.97
CA GLY A 817 7.14 -11.74 18.06
C GLY A 817 6.22 -12.92 17.77
N TYR A 818 5.92 -13.70 18.82
CA TYR A 818 5.24 -14.99 18.69
C TYR A 818 3.87 -14.94 17.98
N GLY A 819 3.10 -13.87 18.15
CA GLY A 819 1.80 -13.67 17.48
C GLY A 819 1.88 -12.98 16.12
N GLY A 820 3.08 -12.64 15.62
CA GLY A 820 3.30 -11.88 14.39
C GLY A 820 3.86 -10.48 14.62
N SER A 821 3.56 -9.55 13.70
CA SER A 821 4.07 -8.18 13.74
C SER A 821 3.09 -7.18 14.35
N THR A 822 3.60 -6.18 15.07
CA THR A 822 2.82 -5.05 15.61
C THR A 822 3.65 -3.76 15.59
N ASP A 823 3.00 -2.61 15.85
CA ASP A 823 3.75 -1.37 16.00
C ASP A 823 4.43 -1.28 17.38
N LEU A 824 5.71 -0.94 17.39
CA LEU A 824 6.40 -0.42 18.57
C LEU A 824 6.61 1.09 18.44
N ARG A 825 6.83 1.76 19.57
CA ARG A 825 7.25 3.16 19.64
C ARG A 825 8.48 3.31 20.53
N PRO A 826 9.61 3.85 20.07
CA PRO A 826 10.73 4.16 20.94
C PRO A 826 10.30 5.10 22.10
N ILE A 827 10.77 4.84 23.32
CA ILE A 827 10.52 5.66 24.51
C ILE A 827 11.81 5.98 25.28
N GLU A 828 11.89 7.16 25.88
CA GLU A 828 12.99 7.55 26.78
C GLU A 828 12.60 7.35 28.25
N MET A 829 13.51 6.78 29.04
CA MET A 829 13.43 6.68 30.50
C MET A 829 14.68 7.25 31.16
N ASP A 830 14.52 8.19 32.09
CA ASP A 830 15.63 8.76 32.85
C ASP A 830 16.33 7.69 33.71
N SER A 831 15.53 6.78 34.29
CA SER A 831 16.05 5.63 35.02
C SER A 831 15.08 4.46 35.15
N LEU A 832 15.64 3.25 35.12
CA LEU A 832 15.02 2.01 35.60
C LEU A 832 15.77 1.55 36.85
N GLU A 833 15.09 1.51 38.00
CA GLU A 833 15.66 1.11 39.28
C GLU A 833 15.06 -0.22 39.74
N ILE A 834 15.92 -1.16 40.12
CA ILE A 834 15.57 -2.44 40.74
C ILE A 834 15.92 -2.32 42.24
N PRO A 835 14.93 -2.07 43.12
CA PRO A 835 15.20 -1.77 44.53
C PRO A 835 16.00 -2.87 45.24
N GLY A 836 17.04 -2.45 45.98
CA GLY A 836 17.98 -3.37 46.64
C GLY A 836 19.12 -3.89 45.76
N ALA A 837 19.06 -3.70 44.43
CA ALA A 837 20.11 -4.13 43.50
C ALA A 837 20.76 -2.98 42.73
N VAL A 838 20.15 -2.54 41.63
CA VAL A 838 20.81 -1.70 40.61
C VAL A 838 19.90 -0.59 40.11
N LYS A 839 20.50 0.50 39.64
CA LYS A 839 19.83 1.59 38.93
C LYS A 839 20.49 1.79 37.57
N LEU A 840 19.72 1.58 36.52
CA LEU A 840 20.07 1.90 35.14
C LEU A 840 19.62 3.34 34.86
N THR A 841 20.36 4.07 34.04
CA THR A 841 20.13 5.50 33.74
C THR A 841 20.23 5.76 32.24
N LYS A 842 19.44 6.72 31.74
CA LYS A 842 19.33 7.06 30.30
C LYS A 842 19.08 5.81 29.46
N ILE A 843 17.86 5.28 29.57
CA ILE A 843 17.45 4.04 28.93
C ILE A 843 16.39 4.35 27.88
N THR A 844 16.76 4.09 26.63
CA THR A 844 15.84 3.93 25.50
C THR A 844 15.21 2.55 25.60
N ALA A 845 13.88 2.50 25.54
CA ALA A 845 13.10 1.27 25.52
C ALA A 845 12.05 1.38 24.40
N VAL A 846 11.14 0.41 24.30
CA VAL A 846 9.99 0.49 23.40
C VAL A 846 8.67 0.45 24.16
N ALA A 847 7.67 1.18 23.69
CA ALA A 847 6.28 1.01 24.06
C ALA A 847 5.56 0.17 23.00
N VAL A 848 4.84 -0.85 23.44
CA VAL A 848 4.19 -1.84 22.57
C VAL A 848 2.75 -2.11 23.03
N ASN A 849 1.88 -2.46 22.08
CA ASN A 849 0.54 -2.93 22.41
C ASN A 849 0.65 -4.38 22.91
N LEU A 850 0.52 -4.56 24.22
CA LEU A 850 0.49 -5.88 24.86
C LEU A 850 -0.97 -6.34 25.05
N PRO A 851 -1.29 -7.63 24.83
CA PRO A 851 -2.61 -8.19 25.12
C PRO A 851 -3.02 -7.94 26.59
N GLU A 852 -4.30 -7.61 26.84
CA GLU A 852 -4.80 -7.37 28.21
C GLU A 852 -4.74 -8.64 29.06
N GLU A 853 -4.74 -9.81 28.41
CA GLU A 853 -4.58 -11.14 28.99
C GLU A 853 -3.28 -11.28 29.80
N LEU A 854 -2.25 -10.46 29.57
CA LEU A 854 -1.03 -10.48 30.39
C LEU A 854 -1.27 -9.99 31.84
N ASP A 855 -2.18 -9.04 32.06
CA ASP A 855 -2.62 -8.65 33.42
C ASP A 855 -3.38 -9.83 34.08
N SER A 856 -4.10 -10.62 33.27
CA SER A 856 -4.90 -11.78 33.68
C SER A 856 -4.09 -12.98 34.18
N PHE A 857 -2.87 -13.18 33.69
CA PHE A 857 -2.01 -14.31 34.09
C PHE A 857 -1.38 -14.15 35.48
N LEU A 858 -1.14 -12.91 35.94
CA LEU A 858 -0.45 -12.62 37.20
C LEU A 858 -1.35 -11.99 38.27
N GLY A 859 -2.61 -11.71 37.95
CA GLY A 859 -3.60 -11.15 38.89
C GLY A 859 -3.32 -9.71 39.34
N HIS A 860 -2.30 -9.06 38.76
CA HIS A 860 -1.86 -7.70 39.05
C HIS A 860 -1.36 -7.03 37.76
N PRO A 861 -1.54 -5.70 37.58
CA PRO A 861 -1.11 -5.01 36.37
C PRO A 861 0.40 -5.13 36.10
N VAL A 862 0.75 -5.55 34.88
CA VAL A 862 2.13 -5.70 34.40
C VAL A 862 2.51 -4.48 33.56
N ALA A 863 3.60 -3.81 33.92
CA ALA A 863 4.04 -2.63 33.17
C ALA A 863 4.78 -2.99 31.87
N GLY A 864 5.35 -4.19 31.78
CA GLY A 864 6.15 -4.63 30.65
C GLY A 864 7.14 -5.74 31.03
N PHE A 865 8.12 -5.97 30.16
CA PHE A 865 9.17 -6.97 30.32
C PHE A 865 10.56 -6.42 30.01
N VAL A 866 11.57 -7.11 30.52
CA VAL A 866 12.98 -6.73 30.47
C VAL A 866 13.82 -7.93 30.05
N GLY A 867 14.47 -7.83 28.90
CA GLY A 867 15.35 -8.87 28.35
C GLY A 867 16.80 -8.43 28.22
N TYR A 868 17.31 -8.43 26.99
CA TYR A 868 18.73 -8.22 26.67
C TYR A 868 19.37 -7.03 27.39
N ASP A 869 18.68 -5.90 27.52
CA ASP A 869 19.18 -4.73 28.24
C ASP A 869 19.67 -5.03 29.67
N LEU A 870 19.03 -5.96 30.38
CA LEU A 870 19.47 -6.34 31.73
C LEU A 870 20.47 -7.50 31.68
N LEU A 871 20.25 -8.46 30.78
CA LEU A 871 21.03 -9.70 30.65
C LEU A 871 22.42 -9.48 30.01
N SER A 872 22.59 -8.45 29.19
CA SER A 872 23.89 -8.03 28.63
C SER A 872 24.78 -7.30 29.64
N ARG A 873 24.17 -6.63 30.63
CA ARG A 873 24.88 -5.81 31.64
C ARG A 873 25.40 -6.62 32.83
N PHE A 874 24.74 -7.72 33.16
CA PHE A 874 25.01 -8.52 34.36
C PHE A 874 24.96 -10.02 34.06
N VAL A 875 25.77 -10.79 34.78
CA VAL A 875 25.50 -12.22 34.95
C VAL A 875 24.30 -12.36 35.88
N VAL A 876 23.20 -12.95 35.38
CA VAL A 876 21.92 -13.03 36.09
C VAL A 876 21.62 -14.47 36.48
N ARG A 877 21.67 -14.77 37.79
CA ARG A 877 21.35 -16.10 38.36
C ARG A 877 19.92 -16.12 38.91
N VAL A 878 19.07 -16.96 38.34
CA VAL A 878 17.67 -17.20 38.73
C VAL A 878 17.57 -18.50 39.52
N ASP A 879 17.31 -18.37 40.82
CA ASP A 879 17.16 -19.48 41.76
C ASP A 879 15.68 -19.72 42.06
N PHE A 880 15.05 -20.60 41.27
CA PHE A 880 13.61 -20.87 41.37
C PHE A 880 13.17 -21.46 42.72
N PRO A 881 13.90 -22.39 43.37
CA PRO A 881 13.52 -22.88 44.70
C PRO A 881 13.52 -21.79 45.77
N ASN A 882 14.54 -20.91 45.78
CA ASN A 882 14.64 -19.84 46.76
C ASN A 882 13.87 -18.57 46.36
N ARG A 883 13.34 -18.51 45.13
CA ARG A 883 12.67 -17.35 44.52
C ARG A 883 13.52 -16.08 44.56
N THR A 884 14.82 -16.23 44.25
CA THR A 884 15.77 -15.11 44.22
C THR A 884 16.47 -14.95 42.87
N MET A 885 16.70 -13.70 42.49
CA MET A 885 17.44 -13.32 41.29
C MET A 885 18.67 -12.52 41.71
N THR A 886 19.85 -12.91 41.24
CA THR A 886 21.13 -12.27 41.59
C THR A 886 21.79 -11.67 40.36
N PHE A 887 22.08 -10.37 40.41
CA PHE A 887 22.80 -9.62 39.38
C PHE A 887 24.26 -9.49 39.81
N THR A 888 25.21 -9.89 38.97
CA THR A 888 26.65 -9.76 39.24
C THR A 888 27.35 -9.12 38.05
N GLU A 889 28.30 -8.22 38.27
CA GLU A 889 29.12 -7.69 37.16
C GLU A 889 29.89 -8.85 36.49
N PRO A 890 29.98 -8.94 35.14
CA PRO A 890 30.63 -10.06 34.47
C PRO A 890 32.08 -10.30 34.92
N ALA A 891 32.84 -9.24 35.20
CA ALA A 891 34.22 -9.33 35.70
C ALA A 891 34.34 -9.84 37.15
N ALA A 892 33.25 -9.82 37.93
CA ALA A 892 33.18 -10.29 39.30
C ALA A 892 32.52 -11.68 39.42
N PHE A 893 32.04 -12.26 38.31
CA PHE A 893 31.42 -13.58 38.32
C PHE A 893 32.47 -14.69 38.19
N HIS A 894 32.40 -15.66 39.10
CA HIS A 894 33.17 -16.89 39.05
C HIS A 894 32.21 -18.08 39.16
N PRO A 895 32.06 -18.91 38.12
CA PRO A 895 31.11 -20.01 38.13
C PRO A 895 31.50 -21.05 39.18
N SER A 896 30.50 -21.53 39.92
CA SER A 896 30.65 -22.56 40.95
C SER A 896 30.23 -23.94 40.42
N PRO A 897 30.65 -25.05 41.07
CA PRO A 897 30.13 -26.38 40.72
C PRO A 897 28.59 -26.49 40.81
N SER A 898 27.94 -25.65 41.63
CA SER A 898 26.48 -25.56 41.74
C SER A 898 25.78 -24.86 40.58
N ASP A 899 26.49 -24.07 39.76
CA ASP A 899 25.94 -23.51 38.52
C ASP A 899 25.86 -24.58 37.42
N GLY A 900 26.61 -25.68 37.53
CA GLY A 900 26.62 -26.76 36.55
C GLY A 900 27.53 -26.51 35.35
N SER A 901 27.41 -27.33 34.31
CA SER A 901 28.20 -27.17 33.08
C SER A 901 27.69 -25.98 32.25
N PRO A 902 28.59 -25.23 31.59
CA PRO A 902 28.20 -24.18 30.66
C PRO A 902 27.53 -24.78 29.41
N VAL A 903 26.44 -24.17 28.98
CA VAL A 903 25.75 -24.41 27.72
C VAL A 903 26.02 -23.20 26.82
N PRO A 904 26.70 -23.37 25.67
CA PRO A 904 26.94 -22.27 24.74
C PRO A 904 25.63 -21.70 24.20
N ILE A 905 25.57 -20.38 24.04
CA ILE A 905 24.49 -19.70 23.31
C ILE A 905 25.07 -18.84 22.18
N ALA A 906 24.29 -18.66 21.12
CA ALA A 906 24.47 -17.57 20.16
C ALA A 906 23.44 -16.47 20.50
N LEU A 907 23.88 -15.21 20.53
CA LEU A 907 22.98 -14.07 20.54
C LEU A 907 22.73 -13.67 19.09
N GLU A 908 21.47 -13.65 18.68
CA GLU A 908 21.02 -13.21 17.37
C GLU A 908 19.77 -12.35 17.57
N ASP A 909 19.76 -11.14 16.98
CA ASP A 909 18.82 -10.06 17.33
C ASP A 909 18.71 -9.85 18.85
N ASP A 910 19.87 -9.92 19.52
CA ASP A 910 20.03 -9.75 20.97
C ASP A 910 19.38 -10.86 21.83
N ILE A 911 18.82 -11.91 21.20
CA ILE A 911 18.07 -13.00 21.83
C ILE A 911 18.95 -14.28 21.91
N PRO A 912 18.91 -15.05 23.03
CA PRO A 912 19.76 -16.22 23.24
C PRO A 912 19.20 -17.47 22.55
N ASN A 913 20.05 -18.12 21.76
CA ASN A 913 19.74 -19.34 21.03
C ASN A 913 20.74 -20.45 21.41
N THR A 914 20.27 -21.68 21.60
CA THR A 914 21.11 -22.87 21.88
C THR A 914 20.68 -24.06 21.04
N THR A 915 21.53 -25.06 20.93
CA THR A 915 21.15 -26.38 20.43
C THR A 915 20.44 -27.19 21.52
N ALA A 916 19.32 -27.82 21.17
CA ALA A 916 18.64 -28.85 21.97
C ALA A 916 18.05 -29.95 21.07
N GLN A 917 17.65 -31.07 21.67
CA GLN A 917 17.14 -32.24 20.95
C GLN A 917 15.78 -32.66 21.47
N VAL A 918 14.84 -32.96 20.58
CA VAL A 918 13.51 -33.51 20.92
C VAL A 918 13.42 -34.96 20.46
N ASP A 919 13.04 -35.85 21.39
CA ASP A 919 13.08 -37.30 21.24
C ASP A 919 14.41 -37.81 20.66
N THR A 920 14.37 -38.42 19.48
CA THR A 920 15.51 -38.97 18.72
C THR A 920 15.72 -38.22 17.41
N LEU A 921 15.13 -37.03 17.25
CA LEU A 921 15.38 -36.18 16.07
C LEU A 921 16.82 -35.65 16.11
N PRO A 922 17.37 -35.16 14.98
CA PRO A 922 18.61 -34.40 15.01
C PRO A 922 18.50 -33.20 15.97
N PRO A 923 19.57 -32.85 16.70
CA PRO A 923 19.59 -31.61 17.47
C PRO A 923 19.31 -30.41 16.57
N ALA A 924 18.51 -29.47 17.07
CA ALA A 924 18.07 -28.28 16.36
C ALA A 924 18.26 -27.04 17.24
N ARG A 925 18.09 -25.85 16.65
CA ARG A 925 18.24 -24.57 17.34
C ARG A 925 16.95 -24.18 18.06
N PHE A 926 17.09 -23.67 19.29
CA PHE A 926 16.00 -23.25 20.16
C PHE A 926 16.32 -21.91 20.81
N LEU A 927 15.31 -21.06 20.88
CA LEU A 927 15.32 -19.83 21.69
C LEU A 927 15.27 -20.20 23.18
N ILE A 928 16.05 -19.54 24.03
CA ILE A 928 15.96 -19.68 25.51
C ILE A 928 15.10 -18.55 26.06
N ASP A 929 13.92 -18.88 26.56
CA ASP A 929 12.84 -17.92 26.75
C ASP A 929 12.29 -17.97 28.19
N THR A 930 12.46 -16.89 28.96
CA THR A 930 11.81 -16.77 30.28
C THR A 930 10.45 -16.08 30.23
N GLY A 931 10.08 -15.46 29.11
CA GLY A 931 8.72 -14.96 28.84
C GLY A 931 7.77 -16.09 28.45
N ASP A 932 8.26 -17.12 27.77
CA ASP A 932 7.49 -18.32 27.45
C ASP A 932 7.16 -19.14 28.71
N VAL A 933 5.87 -19.24 29.02
CA VAL A 933 5.34 -20.05 30.15
C VAL A 933 5.33 -21.56 29.87
N ALA A 934 5.47 -21.99 28.62
CA ALA A 934 5.55 -23.41 28.28
C ALA A 934 6.86 -24.05 28.79
N ALA A 935 6.94 -25.38 28.75
CA ALA A 935 8.20 -26.08 28.99
C ALA A 935 9.05 -26.10 27.71
N VAL A 936 8.46 -26.51 26.60
CA VAL A 936 8.99 -26.31 25.24
C VAL A 936 7.82 -25.93 24.36
N ARG A 937 8.01 -25.02 23.42
CA ARG A 937 7.10 -24.80 22.30
C ARG A 937 7.85 -25.09 21.00
N LEU A 938 7.22 -25.82 20.08
CA LEU A 938 7.72 -26.06 18.73
C LEU A 938 6.92 -25.25 17.73
N TYR A 939 7.60 -24.62 16.79
CA TYR A 939 6.96 -23.79 15.76
C TYR A 939 6.38 -24.65 14.63
N GLY A 940 5.29 -24.18 14.03
CA GLY A 940 4.51 -24.90 13.01
C GLY A 940 5.36 -25.53 11.88
N PRO A 941 6.29 -24.79 11.24
CA PRO A 941 7.15 -25.33 10.19
C PRO A 941 7.97 -26.55 10.64
N TYR A 942 8.57 -26.51 11.84
CA TYR A 942 9.33 -27.64 12.39
C TYR A 942 8.43 -28.83 12.77
N VAL A 943 7.25 -28.57 13.33
CA VAL A 943 6.24 -29.59 13.64
C VAL A 943 5.78 -30.31 12.37
N GLN A 944 5.61 -29.57 11.27
CA GLN A 944 5.20 -30.10 9.96
C GLN A 944 6.33 -30.90 9.30
N ASP A 945 7.52 -30.33 9.15
CA ASP A 945 8.69 -30.96 8.52
C ASP A 945 9.09 -32.27 9.22
N LYS A 946 9.13 -32.28 10.55
CA LYS A 946 9.46 -33.50 11.33
C LYS A 946 8.25 -34.42 11.55
N GLY A 947 7.08 -34.11 10.97
CA GLY A 947 5.86 -34.93 11.06
C GLY A 947 5.32 -35.13 12.47
N LEU A 948 5.64 -34.23 13.41
CA LEU A 948 5.42 -34.42 14.84
C LEU A 948 3.93 -34.48 15.21
N ALA A 949 3.07 -33.71 14.52
CA ALA A 949 1.62 -33.77 14.70
C ALA A 949 1.00 -35.15 14.38
N LYS A 950 1.65 -35.96 13.50
CA LYS A 950 1.23 -37.35 13.23
C LYS A 950 1.74 -38.32 14.31
N LYS A 951 2.92 -38.05 14.87
CA LYS A 951 3.54 -38.83 15.95
C LYS A 951 2.81 -38.64 17.29
N TYR A 952 2.31 -37.44 17.55
CA TYR A 952 1.53 -37.08 18.73
C TYR A 952 0.14 -36.54 18.32
N PRO A 953 -0.78 -37.42 17.89
CA PRO A 953 -2.08 -37.01 17.36
C PRO A 953 -3.06 -36.54 18.46
N LYS A 954 -2.82 -36.91 19.72
CA LYS A 954 -3.60 -36.49 20.89
C LYS A 954 -2.86 -35.39 21.64
N GLY A 955 -3.57 -34.36 22.05
CA GLY A 955 -3.06 -33.25 22.86
C GLY A 955 -4.16 -32.23 23.18
N MET A 956 -3.86 -31.30 24.07
CA MET A 956 -4.75 -30.21 24.46
C MET A 956 -4.58 -29.01 23.54
N ILE A 957 -5.67 -28.37 23.10
CA ILE A 957 -5.56 -27.04 22.51
C ILE A 957 -5.33 -26.04 23.64
N THR A 958 -4.25 -25.28 23.53
CA THR A 958 -3.85 -24.18 24.40
C THR A 958 -3.79 -22.90 23.57
N SER A 959 -4.05 -21.76 24.18
CA SER A 959 -3.89 -20.45 23.55
C SER A 959 -2.93 -19.61 24.40
N GLY A 960 -2.03 -18.89 23.75
CA GLY A 960 -1.05 -18.02 24.39
C GLY A 960 -0.98 -16.65 23.72
N GLY A 961 -0.99 -15.58 24.50
CA GLY A 961 -0.82 -14.21 24.02
C GLY A 961 0.64 -13.77 24.06
N GLY A 962 1.06 -13.00 23.05
CA GLY A 962 2.37 -12.37 22.99
C GLY A 962 2.38 -11.13 22.09
N ILE A 963 3.57 -10.60 21.79
CA ILE A 963 3.73 -9.55 20.77
C ILE A 963 3.18 -10.09 19.44
N GLY A 964 2.27 -9.33 18.81
CA GLY A 964 1.59 -9.69 17.56
C GLY A 964 0.18 -10.27 17.73
N GLY A 965 -0.16 -10.86 18.88
CA GLY A 965 -1.51 -11.37 19.14
C GLY A 965 -1.58 -12.66 19.96
N ILE A 966 -2.72 -13.35 19.85
CA ILE A 966 -2.96 -14.68 20.44
C ILE A 966 -2.71 -15.74 19.39
N SER A 967 -2.01 -16.81 19.76
CA SER A 967 -1.77 -18.00 18.92
C SER A 967 -2.25 -19.27 19.62
N GLU A 968 -2.66 -20.26 18.83
CA GLU A 968 -3.06 -21.59 19.30
C GLU A 968 -1.93 -22.61 19.16
N ALA A 969 -1.81 -23.49 20.15
CA ALA A 969 -0.91 -24.63 20.12
C ALA A 969 -1.61 -25.91 20.59
N ARG A 970 -1.13 -27.07 20.12
CA ARG A 970 -1.49 -28.37 20.68
C ARG A 970 -0.43 -28.81 21.68
N GLN A 971 -0.71 -28.69 22.97
CA GLN A 971 0.13 -29.25 24.02
C GLN A 971 0.07 -30.78 24.03
N VAL A 972 1.23 -31.42 23.87
CA VAL A 972 1.44 -32.87 23.95
C VAL A 972 2.49 -33.18 25.03
N ARG A 973 2.84 -34.45 25.21
CA ARG A 973 3.99 -34.86 26.04
C ARG A 973 5.00 -35.65 25.20
N VAL A 974 6.14 -35.04 24.88
CA VAL A 974 7.24 -35.71 24.15
C VAL A 974 8.02 -36.63 25.09
N LYS A 975 8.69 -37.65 24.55
CA LYS A 975 9.38 -38.66 25.37
C LYS A 975 10.59 -38.07 26.06
N THR A 976 11.40 -37.28 25.34
CA THR A 976 12.64 -36.70 25.86
C THR A 976 12.91 -35.33 25.26
N VAL A 977 13.45 -34.41 26.06
CA VAL A 977 14.15 -33.22 25.57
C VAL A 977 15.55 -33.20 26.18
N THR A 978 16.58 -33.07 25.35
CA THR A 978 17.98 -32.98 25.80
C THR A 978 18.49 -31.55 25.59
N LEU A 979 18.89 -30.90 26.69
CA LEU A 979 19.44 -29.53 26.70
C LEU A 979 20.74 -29.54 27.52
N GLY A 980 21.83 -28.97 26.98
CA GLY A 980 23.12 -28.93 27.70
C GLY A 980 23.68 -30.32 28.07
N GLY A 981 23.33 -31.36 27.32
CA GLY A 981 23.65 -32.76 27.64
C GLY A 981 22.77 -33.40 28.73
N ILE A 982 21.79 -32.67 29.29
CA ILE A 982 20.85 -33.17 30.30
C ILE A 982 19.56 -33.61 29.61
N ALA A 983 19.24 -34.90 29.69
CA ALA A 983 18.00 -35.47 29.17
C ALA A 983 16.87 -35.37 30.22
N LEU A 984 15.76 -34.72 29.84
CA LEU A 984 14.53 -34.59 30.61
C LEU A 984 13.44 -35.45 29.96
N THR A 985 12.75 -36.29 30.74
CA THR A 985 11.77 -37.24 30.21
C THR A 985 10.33 -36.79 30.43
N GLY A 986 9.45 -37.08 29.46
CA GLY A 986 8.01 -36.81 29.56
C GLY A 986 7.72 -35.31 29.63
N VAL A 987 8.30 -34.53 28.73
CA VAL A 987 8.25 -33.06 28.76
C VAL A 987 6.95 -32.57 28.09
N PRO A 988 6.16 -31.70 28.73
CA PRO A 988 5.05 -31.00 28.07
C PRO A 988 5.59 -30.16 26.92
N THR A 989 4.97 -30.22 25.76
CA THR A 989 5.44 -29.50 24.58
C THR A 989 4.28 -28.97 23.77
N ASP A 990 4.24 -27.65 23.58
CA ASP A 990 3.24 -26.96 22.80
C ASP A 990 3.63 -27.01 21.32
N PHE A 991 2.85 -27.67 20.48
CA PHE A 991 3.04 -27.62 19.02
C PHE A 991 2.19 -26.48 18.47
N SER A 992 2.80 -25.34 18.09
CA SER A 992 2.08 -24.23 17.45
C SER A 992 1.31 -24.72 16.23
N LEU A 993 0.09 -24.20 16.06
CA LEU A 993 -0.79 -24.49 14.93
C LEU A 993 -0.66 -23.44 13.81
N ASP A 994 0.17 -22.42 14.02
CA ASP A 994 0.37 -21.33 13.07
C ASP A 994 1.16 -21.79 11.85
N ALA A 995 0.83 -21.24 10.68
CA ALA A 995 1.52 -21.55 9.43
C ALA A 995 2.90 -20.85 9.28
N LYS A 996 3.27 -20.01 10.24
CA LYS A 996 4.54 -19.26 10.29
C LYS A 996 5.32 -19.65 11.55
N GLY A 997 6.65 -19.48 11.51
CA GLY A 997 7.47 -19.51 12.72
C GLY A 997 7.15 -18.36 13.69
N GLY A 998 7.73 -18.42 14.89
CA GLY A 998 7.60 -17.35 15.90
C GLY A 998 8.46 -16.13 15.56
N ALA A 999 9.20 -15.60 16.54
CA ALA A 999 10.07 -14.44 16.33
C ALA A 999 11.19 -14.67 15.27
N SER A 1000 11.58 -15.92 15.03
CA SER A 1000 12.40 -16.37 13.91
C SER A 1000 11.91 -17.75 13.43
N GLN A 1001 12.01 -18.03 12.14
CA GLN A 1001 11.61 -19.29 11.52
C GLN A 1001 12.76 -20.32 11.46
N LEU A 1002 14.01 -19.90 11.65
CA LEU A 1002 15.18 -20.79 11.76
C LEU A 1002 15.16 -21.67 13.01
N ASN A 1003 14.46 -21.22 14.05
CA ASN A 1003 14.32 -21.95 15.31
C ASN A 1003 13.29 -23.08 15.19
N ALA A 1004 13.64 -24.26 15.71
CA ALA A 1004 12.70 -25.35 15.91
C ALA A 1004 11.60 -24.99 16.93
N GLY A 1005 11.89 -24.02 17.80
CA GLY A 1005 10.98 -23.53 18.83
C GLY A 1005 11.67 -22.75 19.94
N SER A 1006 10.96 -22.58 21.07
CA SER A 1006 11.43 -21.98 22.31
C SER A 1006 11.49 -23.00 23.46
N ILE A 1007 12.46 -22.82 24.36
CA ILE A 1007 12.57 -23.54 25.63
C ILE A 1007 12.19 -22.56 26.73
N GLY A 1008 11.01 -22.78 27.30
CA GLY A 1008 10.36 -21.84 28.21
C GLY A 1008 10.70 -22.04 29.68
N SER A 1009 10.24 -21.08 30.49
CA SER A 1009 10.27 -21.07 31.96
C SER A 1009 9.75 -22.37 32.60
N GLY A 1010 8.81 -23.08 31.96
CA GLY A 1010 8.27 -24.37 32.44
C GLY A 1010 9.31 -25.50 32.46
N LEU A 1011 10.35 -25.41 31.63
CA LEU A 1011 11.51 -26.31 31.63
C LEU A 1011 12.68 -25.67 32.37
N LEU A 1012 12.97 -24.39 32.14
CA LEU A 1012 14.08 -23.68 32.78
C LEU A 1012 13.99 -23.69 34.32
N SER A 1013 12.77 -23.65 34.88
CA SER A 1013 12.54 -23.78 36.34
C SER A 1013 12.97 -25.12 36.96
N ARG A 1014 13.27 -26.13 36.13
CA ARG A 1014 13.91 -27.39 36.55
C ARG A 1014 15.39 -27.22 36.89
N PHE A 1015 15.96 -26.02 36.69
CA PHE A 1015 17.34 -25.70 36.99
C PHE A 1015 17.43 -24.39 37.79
N THR A 1016 18.57 -24.15 38.42
CA THR A 1016 19.03 -22.79 38.70
C THR A 1016 19.71 -22.30 37.44
N VAL A 1017 19.18 -21.25 36.81
CA VAL A 1017 19.67 -20.78 35.50
C VAL A 1017 20.53 -19.54 35.70
N THR A 1018 21.76 -19.57 35.21
CA THR A 1018 22.65 -18.40 35.24
C THR A 1018 22.94 -17.94 33.81
N PHE A 1019 22.46 -16.75 33.45
CA PHE A 1019 22.69 -16.13 32.14
C PHE A 1019 24.02 -15.35 32.16
N ASP A 1020 24.94 -15.64 31.25
CA ASP A 1020 26.26 -15.02 31.13
C ASP A 1020 26.52 -14.62 29.66
N TYR A 1021 25.75 -13.61 29.21
CA TYR A 1021 25.79 -13.11 27.82
C TYR A 1021 27.16 -12.55 27.45
N ALA A 1022 27.88 -11.94 28.41
CA ALA A 1022 29.25 -11.45 28.21
C ALA A 1022 30.24 -12.55 27.79
N ASN A 1023 29.92 -13.83 28.06
CA ASN A 1023 30.72 -14.98 27.66
C ASN A 1023 29.94 -15.96 26.75
N ASN A 1024 28.85 -15.51 26.10
CA ASN A 1024 28.02 -16.30 25.18
C ASN A 1024 27.63 -17.69 25.72
N ARG A 1025 27.20 -17.76 26.99
CA ARG A 1025 26.78 -19.01 27.64
C ARG A 1025 25.66 -18.81 28.66
N ILE A 1026 24.99 -19.90 28.97
CA ILE A 1026 24.18 -20.05 30.19
C ILE A 1026 24.71 -21.22 31.02
N PHE A 1027 24.34 -21.29 32.29
CA PHE A 1027 24.61 -22.45 33.15
C PHE A 1027 23.30 -23.04 33.67
N LEU A 1028 23.22 -24.37 33.72
CA LEU A 1028 22.03 -25.13 34.15
C LEU A 1028 22.34 -25.93 35.42
N GLY A 1029 22.26 -25.24 36.55
CA GLY A 1029 22.55 -25.82 37.87
C GLY A 1029 21.42 -26.74 38.32
N ARG A 1030 21.75 -27.92 38.86
CA ARG A 1030 20.73 -28.83 39.39
C ARG A 1030 20.06 -28.21 40.62
N ASN A 1031 18.73 -28.28 40.67
CA ASN A 1031 17.91 -27.76 41.76
C ASN A 1031 16.91 -28.86 42.24
N THR A 1032 16.09 -28.56 43.25
CA THR A 1032 15.11 -29.53 43.79
C THR A 1032 13.95 -29.86 42.84
N GLY A 1033 13.81 -29.13 41.74
CA GLY A 1033 12.89 -29.40 40.63
C GLY A 1033 13.47 -30.29 39.51
N SER A 1034 14.80 -30.40 39.38
CA SER A 1034 15.47 -31.17 38.30
C SER A 1034 15.09 -32.66 38.28
N LEU A 1035 14.67 -33.20 39.42
CA LEU A 1035 14.34 -34.62 39.60
C LEU A 1035 12.81 -34.87 39.70
N LYS A 1036 12.00 -33.81 39.65
CA LYS A 1036 10.54 -33.94 39.71
C LYS A 1036 9.97 -34.19 38.32
N PRO A 1037 9.00 -35.11 38.16
CA PRO A 1037 8.19 -35.19 36.94
C PRO A 1037 7.57 -33.83 36.58
N PHE A 1038 7.21 -33.66 35.31
CA PHE A 1038 6.38 -32.54 34.89
C PHE A 1038 4.93 -32.80 35.30
N ASP A 1039 4.48 -32.15 36.38
CA ASP A 1039 3.08 -32.10 36.79
C ASP A 1039 2.22 -31.51 35.67
N THR A 1040 1.09 -32.16 35.39
CA THR A 1040 0.04 -31.61 34.53
C THR A 1040 -0.74 -30.57 35.32
N ARG A 1041 -0.35 -29.30 35.20
CA ARG A 1041 -1.09 -28.16 35.81
C ARG A 1041 -2.52 -27.99 35.27
N THR A 1042 -2.87 -28.76 34.25
CA THR A 1042 -4.04 -28.62 33.40
C THR A 1042 -5.13 -29.58 33.87
N THR A 1043 -6.24 -29.04 34.37
CA THR A 1043 -7.32 -29.83 34.98
C THR A 1043 -8.33 -30.38 33.94
N GLY A 1044 -8.02 -30.18 32.66
CA GLY A 1044 -8.98 -30.26 31.56
C GLY A 1044 -9.79 -28.98 31.34
N ALA A 1045 -9.57 -27.93 32.16
CA ALA A 1045 -10.18 -26.61 32.01
C ALA A 1045 -9.19 -25.47 32.33
N GLY A 1046 -9.34 -24.35 31.64
CA GLY A 1046 -8.67 -23.10 31.95
C GLY A 1046 -9.38 -22.35 33.08
N LEU A 1047 -8.59 -21.69 33.91
CA LEU A 1047 -9.07 -20.75 34.93
C LEU A 1047 -8.25 -19.48 34.75
N SER A 1048 -8.89 -18.35 34.45
CA SER A 1048 -8.28 -17.03 34.33
C SER A 1048 -8.81 -16.09 35.42
N ALA A 1049 -8.21 -14.90 35.50
CA ALA A 1049 -8.73 -13.79 36.25
C ALA A 1049 -8.76 -12.53 35.38
N SER A 1050 -9.73 -11.64 35.52
CA SER A 1050 -9.65 -10.27 35.00
C SER A 1050 -9.65 -9.28 36.16
N THR A 1051 -9.18 -8.05 35.93
CA THR A 1051 -9.18 -7.00 36.95
C THR A 1051 -10.08 -5.86 36.52
N ASP A 1052 -11.01 -5.43 37.39
CA ASP A 1052 -11.88 -4.28 37.11
C ASP A 1052 -11.13 -2.93 37.19
N VAL A 1053 -11.84 -1.85 36.88
CA VAL A 1053 -11.29 -0.48 36.93
C VAL A 1053 -10.89 -0.01 38.33
N ASP A 1054 -11.41 -0.66 39.37
CA ASP A 1054 -11.13 -0.37 40.78
C ASP A 1054 -10.01 -1.26 41.36
N GLY A 1055 -9.47 -2.21 40.57
CA GLY A 1055 -8.38 -3.09 40.95
C GLY A 1055 -8.80 -4.43 41.57
N ASN A 1056 -10.08 -4.80 41.51
CA ASN A 1056 -10.58 -6.07 42.04
C ASN A 1056 -10.41 -7.20 41.00
N SER A 1057 -9.89 -8.36 41.44
CA SER A 1057 -9.78 -9.54 40.60
C SER A 1057 -11.08 -10.36 40.58
N HIS A 1058 -11.60 -10.60 39.39
CA HIS A 1058 -12.69 -11.53 39.07
C HIS A 1058 -12.12 -12.79 38.44
N TYR A 1059 -12.73 -13.97 38.63
CA TYR A 1059 -12.16 -15.25 38.19
C TYR A 1059 -13.13 -16.01 37.28
N PHE A 1060 -12.66 -16.68 36.24
CA PHE A 1060 -13.51 -17.30 35.21
C PHE A 1060 -12.97 -18.66 34.76
N ILE A 1061 -13.87 -19.61 34.50
CA ILE A 1061 -13.51 -20.83 33.76
C ILE A 1061 -13.78 -20.56 32.28
N ASP A 1062 -12.73 -20.10 31.59
CA ASP A 1062 -12.79 -19.59 30.21
C ASP A 1062 -12.87 -20.70 29.14
N SER A 1063 -12.35 -21.88 29.46
CA SER A 1063 -12.13 -22.95 28.50
C SER A 1063 -12.22 -24.32 29.18
N ALA A 1064 -12.69 -25.31 28.43
CA ALA A 1064 -12.69 -26.71 28.86
C ALA A 1064 -12.53 -27.62 27.65
N MET A 1065 -11.80 -28.73 27.79
CA MET A 1065 -11.74 -29.71 26.70
C MET A 1065 -13.14 -30.28 26.42
N PRO A 1066 -13.54 -30.48 25.15
CA PRO A 1066 -14.80 -31.16 24.83
C PRO A 1066 -14.96 -32.57 25.43
N SER A 1067 -13.85 -33.24 25.75
CA SER A 1067 -13.81 -34.54 26.44
C SER A 1067 -13.87 -34.45 27.97
N ALA A 1068 -13.69 -33.27 28.56
CA ALA A 1068 -13.63 -33.10 30.01
C ALA A 1068 -15.02 -33.29 30.65
N PRO A 1069 -15.10 -33.88 31.87
CA PRO A 1069 -16.34 -33.89 32.63
C PRO A 1069 -16.88 -32.47 32.90
N ILE A 1070 -16.00 -31.50 33.19
CA ILE A 1070 -16.38 -30.10 33.40
C ILE A 1070 -16.97 -29.41 32.16
N ALA A 1071 -16.64 -29.83 30.93
CA ALA A 1071 -17.28 -29.29 29.72
C ALA A 1071 -18.75 -29.75 29.55
N LYS A 1072 -19.20 -30.72 30.35
CA LYS A 1072 -20.61 -31.14 30.44
C LYS A 1072 -21.35 -30.47 31.61
N ALA A 1073 -20.66 -29.66 32.40
CA ALA A 1073 -21.25 -28.95 33.51
C ALA A 1073 -21.92 -27.65 33.02
N ASP A 1074 -22.92 -27.16 33.77
CA ASP A 1074 -23.66 -25.94 33.46
C ASP A 1074 -22.79 -24.69 33.75
N ILE A 1075 -21.81 -24.43 32.87
CA ILE A 1075 -20.80 -23.36 32.98
C ILE A 1075 -20.68 -22.61 31.65
N SER A 1076 -20.97 -21.30 31.66
CA SER A 1076 -20.61 -20.37 30.59
C SER A 1076 -19.27 -19.69 30.94
N PRO A 1077 -18.41 -19.37 29.96
CA PRO A 1077 -17.19 -18.57 30.17
C PRO A 1077 -17.45 -17.19 30.79
N ALA A 1078 -18.67 -16.66 30.67
CA ALA A 1078 -19.08 -15.38 31.26
C ALA A 1078 -19.48 -15.49 32.75
N ASP A 1079 -19.48 -16.68 33.35
CA ASP A 1079 -19.84 -16.88 34.74
C ASP A 1079 -18.61 -16.75 35.67
N GLU A 1080 -18.69 -15.82 36.62
CA GLU A 1080 -17.61 -15.50 37.55
C GLU A 1080 -17.55 -16.53 38.69
N LEU A 1081 -16.41 -17.21 38.84
CA LEU A 1081 -16.13 -18.17 39.91
C LEU A 1081 -15.84 -17.44 41.23
N LEU A 1082 -16.74 -17.58 42.19
CA LEU A 1082 -16.63 -16.95 43.51
C LEU A 1082 -16.01 -17.86 44.57
N LYS A 1083 -16.27 -19.17 44.53
CA LYS A 1083 -15.76 -20.12 45.54
C LYS A 1083 -15.38 -21.48 44.96
N ILE A 1084 -14.36 -22.10 45.56
CA ILE A 1084 -14.01 -23.51 45.39
C ILE A 1084 -14.13 -24.17 46.77
N ASP A 1085 -14.97 -25.19 46.91
CA ASP A 1085 -15.26 -25.93 48.14
C ASP A 1085 -15.55 -25.02 49.36
N GLY A 1086 -16.33 -23.96 49.10
CA GLY A 1086 -16.72 -22.97 50.10
C GLY A 1086 -15.67 -21.88 50.39
N GLN A 1087 -14.42 -22.05 49.94
CA GLN A 1087 -13.37 -21.03 50.09
C GLN A 1087 -13.48 -19.95 48.99
N PRO A 1088 -13.51 -18.65 49.31
CA PRO A 1088 -13.54 -17.59 48.31
C PRO A 1088 -12.29 -17.57 47.43
N VAL A 1089 -12.46 -17.56 46.10
CA VAL A 1089 -11.33 -17.57 45.15
C VAL A 1089 -10.49 -16.29 45.26
N SER A 1090 -11.11 -15.15 45.56
CA SER A 1090 -10.42 -13.90 45.87
C SER A 1090 -9.51 -13.94 47.10
N LYS A 1091 -9.65 -14.93 47.99
CA LYS A 1091 -8.70 -15.18 49.10
C LYS A 1091 -7.61 -16.21 48.75
N LEU A 1092 -7.83 -17.02 47.73
CA LEU A 1092 -6.85 -17.97 47.22
C LEU A 1092 -5.88 -17.27 46.26
N GLY A 1093 -6.40 -16.43 45.36
CA GLY A 1093 -5.66 -15.97 44.19
C GLY A 1093 -5.58 -17.05 43.12
N LEU A 1094 -5.21 -16.66 41.90
CA LEU A 1094 -5.28 -17.50 40.71
C LEU A 1094 -4.41 -18.77 40.84
N ALA A 1095 -3.15 -18.60 41.25
CA ALA A 1095 -2.19 -19.68 41.48
C ALA A 1095 -2.71 -20.77 42.43
N GLN A 1096 -3.19 -20.33 43.60
CA GLN A 1096 -3.61 -21.24 44.66
C GLN A 1096 -4.93 -21.91 44.29
N ALA A 1097 -5.84 -21.22 43.58
CA ALA A 1097 -7.06 -21.79 43.05
C ALA A 1097 -6.78 -22.90 42.02
N ARG A 1098 -5.89 -22.66 41.05
CA ARG A 1098 -5.43 -23.70 40.10
C ARG A 1098 -4.80 -24.90 40.83
N GLN A 1099 -3.98 -24.65 41.86
CA GLN A 1099 -3.39 -25.72 42.70
C GLN A 1099 -4.42 -26.47 43.58
N VAL A 1100 -5.55 -25.87 43.92
CA VAL A 1100 -6.66 -26.57 44.58
C VAL A 1100 -7.38 -27.46 43.58
N LEU A 1101 -7.72 -26.93 42.39
CA LEU A 1101 -8.42 -27.71 41.35
C LEU A 1101 -7.60 -28.90 40.84
N SER A 1102 -6.28 -28.79 40.70
CA SER A 1102 -5.45 -29.92 40.25
C SER A 1102 -5.47 -31.11 41.22
N LYS A 1103 -5.73 -30.91 42.52
CA LYS A 1103 -5.81 -32.02 43.49
C LYS A 1103 -6.98 -32.98 43.23
N TYR A 1104 -7.98 -32.53 42.46
CA TYR A 1104 -9.18 -33.28 42.07
C TYR A 1104 -9.02 -34.10 40.79
N GLN A 1105 -7.91 -33.95 40.05
CA GLN A 1105 -7.58 -34.77 38.88
C GLN A 1105 -7.69 -36.27 39.21
N GLY A 1106 -8.60 -36.96 38.52
CA GLY A 1106 -8.79 -38.42 38.65
C GLY A 1106 -9.33 -38.89 40.01
N LYS A 1107 -10.02 -38.03 40.78
CA LYS A 1107 -10.53 -38.39 42.12
C LYS A 1107 -12.01 -38.09 42.33
N SER A 1108 -12.37 -36.83 42.58
CA SER A 1108 -13.68 -36.42 43.10
C SER A 1108 -14.08 -35.08 42.50
N ALA A 1109 -15.38 -34.76 42.48
CA ALA A 1109 -15.83 -33.46 42.00
C ALA A 1109 -15.55 -32.35 43.03
N ALA A 1110 -15.02 -31.20 42.58
CA ALA A 1110 -14.96 -29.99 43.39
C ALA A 1110 -16.31 -29.26 43.36
N VAL A 1111 -16.67 -28.57 44.44
CA VAL A 1111 -17.87 -27.73 44.52
C VAL A 1111 -17.53 -26.29 44.14
N LEU A 1112 -17.93 -25.88 42.94
CA LEU A 1112 -17.71 -24.55 42.40
C LEU A 1112 -18.96 -23.69 42.60
N VAL A 1113 -18.80 -22.45 43.08
CA VAL A 1113 -19.91 -21.47 43.18
C VAL A 1113 -19.61 -20.30 42.26
N PHE A 1114 -20.55 -19.99 41.35
CA PHE A 1114 -20.43 -18.90 40.39
C PHE A 1114 -21.53 -17.84 40.56
N ARG A 1115 -21.27 -16.64 40.03
CA ARG A 1115 -22.24 -15.58 39.76
C ARG A 1115 -22.36 -15.38 38.24
N THR A 1116 -23.59 -15.41 37.72
CA THR A 1116 -23.86 -15.18 36.29
C THR A 1116 -23.90 -13.68 35.96
N PRO A 1117 -23.79 -13.29 34.67
CA PRO A 1117 -23.91 -11.89 34.24
C PRO A 1117 -25.23 -11.19 34.65
N HIS A 1118 -26.28 -11.97 34.95
CA HIS A 1118 -27.56 -11.45 35.45
C HIS A 1118 -27.67 -11.49 36.99
N GLY A 1119 -26.54 -11.62 37.70
CA GLY A 1119 -26.47 -11.59 39.17
C GLY A 1119 -27.03 -12.84 39.88
N ARG A 1120 -27.33 -13.92 39.16
CA ARG A 1120 -27.81 -15.18 39.78
C ARG A 1120 -26.62 -16.00 40.28
N PHE A 1121 -26.81 -16.70 41.40
CA PHE A 1121 -25.82 -17.65 41.90
C PHE A 1121 -26.13 -19.06 41.42
N LYS A 1122 -25.09 -19.82 41.07
CA LYS A 1122 -25.19 -21.25 40.76
C LYS A 1122 -24.08 -22.02 41.46
N THR A 1123 -24.37 -23.27 41.82
CA THR A 1123 -23.41 -24.20 42.42
C THR A 1123 -23.28 -25.43 41.54
N VAL A 1124 -22.06 -25.75 41.15
CA VAL A 1124 -21.75 -26.80 40.17
C VAL A 1124 -20.76 -27.77 40.81
N ARG A 1125 -21.02 -29.07 40.68
CA ARG A 1125 -20.01 -30.10 40.97
C ARG A 1125 -19.30 -30.46 39.69
N ALA A 1126 -18.00 -30.21 39.63
CA ALA A 1126 -17.18 -30.44 38.44
C ALA A 1126 -16.06 -31.43 38.74
N GLU A 1127 -15.96 -32.49 37.94
CA GLU A 1127 -14.82 -33.40 37.95
C GLU A 1127 -13.73 -32.92 36.98
N PHE A 1128 -12.49 -33.16 37.38
CA PHE A 1128 -11.29 -32.79 36.63
C PHE A 1128 -10.47 -34.04 36.35
N PHE A 1129 -9.75 -34.06 35.23
CA PHE A 1129 -8.92 -35.19 34.82
C PHE A 1129 -7.60 -34.69 34.23
N ASP A 1130 -6.62 -35.58 34.09
CA ASP A 1130 -5.38 -35.27 33.39
C ASP A 1130 -5.60 -35.42 31.87
N PRO A 1131 -5.50 -34.34 31.08
CA PRO A 1131 -5.73 -34.38 29.63
C PRO A 1131 -4.60 -35.05 28.83
N LEU A 1132 -3.46 -35.37 29.47
CA LEU A 1132 -2.27 -35.94 28.83
C LEU A 1132 -2.02 -37.42 29.21
N GLN A 1133 -3.02 -38.11 29.77
CA GLN A 1133 -3.03 -39.57 30.01
C GLN A 1133 -3.82 -40.34 28.92
#